data_AF-B7GPK3-F1
#
_entry.id   AF-B7GPK3-F1
#
_cell.length_a   1.000
_cell.length_b   1.000
_cell.length_c   1.000
_cell.angle_alpha   90.00
_cell.angle_beta   90.00
_cell.angle_gamma   90.00
#
_symmetry.space_group_name_H-M   'P 1'
#
loop_
_entity.id
_entity.type
_entity.pdbx_description
1 polymer ?
#
loop_
_entity_poly.entity_id
_entity_poly.type
_entity_poly.pdbx_seq_one_letter_code
_entity_poly.pdbx_strand_id
1 'polypeptide(L)'
;MLLVGDTDFITQQWIQHAFPRDHVVIAEREGTVGGNDRLRIVNMSGANTLAETITTYEFDRIVFFSENLTPRSDRDGDLGALRRLLHAIRNRQTQMLMVSGPESEFIYPENADVRDTSKSQMSRALEELCLYYARTYRLEAKIIRCPYLYAPERNGATAYFGRLFEQASAGSISFREREQQQTCFLCADDLAELIYRMFDDWTAESEVFHVPNVFNFTYGDLADVISAAFPGLSVTFGEDRPQSYPADDHALRLRYGWSPRYSLKQDLPLVLQRWKEARAREQSEKHPIWDFLRNHSKPWIVFEICVTFILEELLRTAVHGDSQLGTVDLRLFFVVIVGTMYGMNAGVFAAALACAGMALSYASNGASFAPLFYDTSNWLAFVVYFVAGAVCGYVQMRNRENLRFMRDENSLLRERLAFLRDLYHDVLDDRRMLRGQIIGRRDSFGKMYAMTRELDEVLPRKLYHAAIRIMQDTLGGDSFGIYRIDNGGRFARLVAASPQAESLFSKSVLLENYANIVTALDHDGLWVNRNLEQNLPMYAAGVHADGKLAVVIVLAKAQPDQMNLYFQNLFTIMCGLVQSAMVRAFDYENVARQTMLVPGTEFLNTQAFLPKVLAANELKYDHMSNHLLLRVEGAWQDDGSRLRGALRQTDEAGVLQDGNVYVLMNQVSEHELPIINGRLTQAGLHAKLVSVHEEDSLLAEASEQVAAESQADETPRSDAAPNDSASHEGGAA
;
A
#
# COMPACT_ATOMS: atom_id res chain seq x y z
N MET A 1 4.74 -5.11 -6.04
CA MET A 1 5.99 -5.19 -6.83
C MET A 1 6.58 -6.60 -6.75
N LEU A 2 7.22 -7.06 -7.84
CA LEU A 2 7.87 -8.38 -7.91
C LEU A 2 9.39 -8.26 -8.04
N LEU A 3 10.14 -9.00 -7.24
CA LEU A 3 11.60 -9.15 -7.32
C LEU A 3 11.93 -10.58 -7.80
N VAL A 4 12.71 -10.71 -8.88
CA VAL A 4 13.02 -12.01 -9.53
C VAL A 4 14.51 -12.12 -9.81
N GLY A 5 15.07 -13.33 -9.70
CA GLY A 5 16.43 -13.64 -10.13
C GLY A 5 17.39 -13.85 -8.96
N ASP A 6 18.62 -13.34 -9.06
CA ASP A 6 19.59 -13.40 -7.97
C ASP A 6 19.19 -12.44 -6.84
N THR A 7 18.60 -13.02 -5.79
CA THR A 7 18.05 -12.29 -4.64
C THR A 7 18.89 -12.51 -3.38
N ASP A 8 20.09 -13.09 -3.52
CA ASP A 8 20.95 -13.45 -2.41
C ASP A 8 21.30 -12.24 -1.51
N PHE A 9 21.48 -11.05 -2.07
CA PHE A 9 21.84 -9.87 -1.28
C PHE A 9 20.65 -9.19 -0.59
N ILE A 10 19.42 -9.63 -0.85
CA ILE A 10 18.20 -8.93 -0.44
C ILE A 10 17.89 -9.25 1.02
N THR A 11 17.88 -8.22 1.87
CA THR A 11 17.45 -8.30 3.27
C THR A 11 16.13 -7.55 3.49
N GLN A 12 15.49 -7.75 4.64
CA GLN A 12 14.29 -6.99 5.00
C GLN A 12 14.59 -5.47 5.06
N GLN A 13 15.75 -5.07 5.58
CA GLN A 13 16.19 -3.67 5.64
C GLN A 13 16.39 -3.10 4.23
N TRP A 14 17.02 -3.87 3.34
CA TRP A 14 17.21 -3.51 1.94
C TRP A 14 15.88 -3.20 1.25
N ILE A 15 14.85 -4.03 1.47
CA ILE A 15 13.51 -3.84 0.88
C ILE A 15 12.82 -2.61 1.45
N GLN A 16 12.91 -2.39 2.76
CA GLN A 16 12.33 -1.20 3.39
C GLN A 16 12.97 0.09 2.86
N HIS A 17 14.26 0.04 2.52
CA HIS A 17 14.99 1.17 1.96
C HIS A 17 14.67 1.39 0.48
N ALA A 18 14.72 0.33 -0.34
CA ALA A 18 14.44 0.42 -1.78
C ALA A 18 12.96 0.70 -2.08
N PHE A 19 12.04 0.17 -1.26
CA PHE A 19 10.60 0.13 -1.53
C PHE A 19 9.76 0.39 -0.27
N PRO A 20 9.82 1.60 0.31
CA PRO A 20 9.20 1.90 1.60
C PRO A 20 7.66 1.82 1.61
N ARG A 21 7.02 1.92 0.43
CA ARG A 21 5.56 2.01 0.27
C ARG A 21 4.93 0.82 -0.46
N ASP A 22 5.72 -0.08 -1.02
CA ASP A 22 5.21 -1.15 -1.90
C ASP A 22 5.08 -2.47 -1.16
N HIS A 23 4.05 -3.26 -1.50
CA HIS A 23 3.99 -4.67 -1.13
C HIS A 23 4.93 -5.46 -2.04
N VAL A 24 5.90 -6.15 -1.45
CA VAL A 24 6.99 -6.80 -2.19
C VAL A 24 6.81 -8.31 -2.16
N VAL A 25 6.79 -8.90 -3.36
CA VAL A 25 6.82 -10.33 -3.58
C VAL A 25 8.21 -10.70 -4.10
N ILE A 26 8.90 -11.60 -3.41
CA ILE A 26 10.21 -12.12 -3.84
C ILE A 26 10.01 -13.52 -4.43
N ALA A 27 10.41 -13.70 -5.68
CA ALA A 27 10.51 -15.00 -6.33
C ALA A 27 11.87 -15.65 -5.95
N GLU A 28 11.91 -16.32 -4.81
CA GLU A 28 13.14 -16.94 -4.29
C GLU A 28 13.30 -18.37 -4.83
N ARG A 29 14.56 -18.82 -5.01
CA ARG A 29 14.86 -20.20 -5.43
C ARG A 29 15.20 -21.11 -4.23
N GLU A 30 15.57 -20.52 -3.07
CA GLU A 30 15.79 -21.20 -1.79
C GLU A 30 15.89 -20.17 -0.63
N GLY A 31 15.13 -20.42 0.45
CA GLY A 31 14.76 -19.48 1.51
C GLY A 31 15.85 -19.00 2.47
N THR A 32 15.90 -17.70 2.77
CA THR A 32 16.53 -17.18 4.02
C THR A 32 15.86 -15.98 4.71
N VAL A 33 14.82 -15.36 4.15
CA VAL A 33 14.20 -14.17 4.77
C VAL A 33 12.92 -14.55 5.53
N GLY A 34 12.73 -14.03 6.74
CA GLY A 34 11.49 -14.23 7.50
C GLY A 34 10.35 -13.39 6.93
N GLY A 35 9.21 -14.00 6.65
CA GLY A 35 8.01 -13.31 6.17
C GLY A 35 7.43 -12.33 7.20
N ASN A 36 6.89 -11.21 6.73
CA ASN A 36 6.14 -10.21 7.52
C ASN A 36 4.94 -9.72 6.67
N ASP A 37 3.98 -9.00 7.26
CA ASP A 37 2.73 -8.57 6.59
C ASP A 37 2.94 -7.79 5.27
N ARG A 38 4.09 -7.12 5.10
CA ARG A 38 4.47 -6.39 3.87
C ARG A 38 5.39 -7.15 2.91
N LEU A 39 5.94 -8.27 3.34
CA LEU A 39 6.98 -9.03 2.65
C LEU A 39 6.55 -10.48 2.46
N ARG A 40 6.25 -10.85 1.21
CA ARG A 40 5.91 -12.23 0.88
C ARG A 40 6.99 -12.86 0.03
N ILE A 41 7.44 -14.01 0.48
CA ILE A 41 8.45 -14.81 -0.19
C ILE A 41 7.74 -15.97 -0.84
N VAL A 42 7.86 -16.07 -2.15
CA VAL A 42 7.29 -17.14 -2.94
C VAL A 42 8.44 -17.95 -3.50
N ASN A 43 8.54 -19.21 -3.09
CA ASN A 43 9.54 -20.11 -3.65
C ASN A 43 9.12 -20.53 -5.07
N MET A 44 9.84 -20.03 -6.06
CA MET A 44 9.57 -20.20 -7.49
C MET A 44 10.44 -21.31 -8.06
N SER A 45 10.23 -22.53 -7.59
CA SER A 45 10.96 -23.72 -8.04
C SER A 45 10.51 -24.26 -9.41
N GLY A 46 9.40 -23.76 -9.98
CA GLY A 46 8.78 -24.27 -11.22
C GLY A 46 8.59 -23.24 -12.34
N ALA A 47 8.66 -23.69 -13.60
CA ALA A 47 8.42 -22.85 -14.77
C ALA A 47 6.95 -22.39 -14.92
N ASN A 48 6.00 -23.16 -14.38
CA ASN A 48 4.56 -22.85 -14.44
C ASN A 48 4.13 -21.88 -13.33
N THR A 49 4.78 -21.89 -12.17
CA THR A 49 4.44 -21.02 -11.04
C THR A 49 4.74 -19.55 -11.31
N LEU A 50 5.78 -19.23 -12.11
CA LEU A 50 6.05 -17.83 -12.50
C LEU A 50 4.94 -17.25 -13.37
N ALA A 51 4.49 -18.02 -14.37
CA ALA A 51 3.40 -17.60 -15.24
C ALA A 51 2.09 -17.49 -14.46
N GLU A 52 1.76 -18.46 -13.59
CA GLU A 52 0.56 -18.43 -12.74
C GLU A 52 0.57 -17.28 -11.74
N THR A 53 1.72 -16.97 -11.13
CA THR A 53 1.82 -15.85 -10.18
C THR A 53 1.68 -14.52 -10.91
N ILE A 54 2.31 -14.35 -12.07
CA ILE A 54 2.16 -13.14 -12.88
C ILE A 54 0.75 -13.04 -13.45
N THR A 55 0.08 -14.13 -13.82
CA THR A 55 -1.32 -14.02 -14.29
C THR A 55 -2.28 -13.70 -13.16
N THR A 56 -2.05 -14.24 -11.96
CA THR A 56 -2.89 -14.03 -10.76
C THR A 56 -2.69 -12.63 -10.16
N TYR A 57 -1.46 -12.11 -10.20
CA TYR A 57 -1.12 -10.79 -9.68
C TYR A 57 -0.80 -9.80 -10.80
N GLU A 58 -1.49 -8.66 -10.81
CA GLU A 58 -1.10 -7.53 -11.64
C GLU A 58 0.01 -6.76 -10.92
N PHE A 59 1.26 -7.02 -11.32
CA PHE A 59 2.41 -6.28 -10.81
C PHE A 59 2.65 -5.01 -11.65
N ASP A 60 2.55 -3.84 -11.02
CA ASP A 60 2.88 -2.55 -11.65
C ASP A 60 4.38 -2.37 -11.88
N ARG A 61 5.20 -2.94 -10.99
CA ARG A 61 6.66 -2.84 -10.97
C ARG A 61 7.32 -4.21 -10.82
N ILE A 62 8.34 -4.47 -11.62
CA ILE A 62 9.14 -5.69 -11.59
C ILE A 62 10.62 -5.32 -11.64
N VAL A 63 11.42 -5.92 -10.75
CA VAL A 63 12.87 -5.85 -10.81
C VAL A 63 13.44 -7.25 -11.05
N PHE A 64 14.27 -7.38 -12.08
CA PHE A 64 14.98 -8.61 -12.41
C PHE A 64 16.47 -8.46 -12.13
N PHE A 65 16.99 -9.31 -11.26
CA PHE A 65 18.40 -9.37 -10.89
C PHE A 65 19.09 -10.51 -11.63
N SER A 66 20.08 -10.19 -12.46
CA SER A 66 20.85 -11.21 -13.17
C SER A 66 21.76 -11.99 -12.21
N GLU A 67 21.93 -13.29 -12.45
CA GLU A 67 22.93 -14.16 -11.83
C GLU A 67 24.37 -13.66 -12.05
N ASN A 68 24.60 -12.74 -13.00
CA ASN A 68 25.89 -12.07 -13.23
C ASN A 68 26.23 -11.00 -12.18
N LEU A 69 25.35 -10.70 -11.22
CA LEU A 69 25.63 -9.79 -10.11
C LEU A 69 26.56 -10.42 -9.06
N THR A 70 26.63 -11.75 -9.03
CA THR A 70 27.57 -12.49 -8.19
C THR A 70 28.80 -12.91 -9.00
N PRO A 71 30.03 -12.59 -8.54
CA PRO A 71 31.24 -12.99 -9.25
C PRO A 71 31.32 -14.51 -9.37
N ARG A 72 31.70 -15.00 -10.56
CA ARG A 72 31.90 -16.43 -10.85
C ARG A 72 30.67 -17.29 -10.48
N SER A 73 29.49 -16.78 -10.77
CA SER A 73 28.30 -17.63 -10.88
C SER A 73 28.45 -18.58 -12.07
N ASP A 74 28.29 -19.89 -11.85
CA ASP A 74 28.23 -20.93 -12.90
C ASP A 74 26.78 -21.23 -13.31
N ARG A 75 25.83 -20.36 -12.93
CA ARG A 75 24.41 -20.54 -13.25
C ARG A 75 24.14 -19.88 -14.61
N ASP A 76 23.80 -20.70 -15.61
CA ASP A 76 23.49 -20.25 -16.99
C ASP A 76 21.98 -19.97 -17.20
N GLY A 77 21.21 -19.79 -16.12
CA GLY A 77 19.74 -19.91 -16.13
C GLY A 77 18.97 -18.65 -16.54
N ASP A 78 19.62 -17.49 -16.54
CA ASP A 78 18.99 -16.17 -16.66
C ASP A 78 18.18 -15.96 -17.93
N LEU A 79 18.68 -16.41 -19.08
CA LEU A 79 18.04 -16.10 -20.37
C LEU A 79 16.70 -16.81 -20.54
N GLY A 80 16.62 -18.04 -20.04
CA GLY A 80 15.37 -18.79 -19.99
C GLY A 80 14.36 -18.17 -19.01
N ALA A 81 14.84 -17.71 -17.85
CA ALA A 81 14.00 -17.08 -16.82
C ALA A 81 13.46 -15.72 -17.29
N LEU A 82 14.33 -14.85 -17.80
CA LEU A 82 13.97 -13.53 -18.34
C LEU A 82 13.01 -13.67 -19.52
N ARG A 83 13.26 -14.58 -20.46
CA ARG A 83 12.34 -14.81 -21.59
C ARG A 83 10.94 -15.18 -21.11
N ARG A 84 10.82 -16.04 -20.10
CA ARG A 84 9.51 -16.43 -19.54
C ARG A 84 8.81 -15.26 -18.85
N LEU A 85 9.56 -14.48 -18.06
CA LEU A 85 9.06 -13.28 -17.39
C LEU A 85 8.53 -12.25 -18.40
N LEU A 86 9.37 -11.86 -19.36
CA LEU A 86 9.02 -10.91 -20.43
C LEU A 86 7.81 -11.39 -21.24
N HIS A 87 7.75 -12.70 -21.54
CA HIS A 87 6.62 -13.28 -22.24
C HIS A 87 5.32 -13.21 -21.41
N ALA A 88 5.37 -13.40 -20.09
CA ALA A 88 4.20 -13.32 -19.23
C ALA A 88 3.65 -11.88 -19.11
N ILE A 89 4.52 -10.88 -19.18
CA ILE A 89 4.13 -9.46 -19.05
C ILE A 89 3.86 -8.75 -20.37
N ARG A 90 3.98 -9.44 -21.52
CA ARG A 90 4.06 -8.88 -22.89
C ARG A 90 2.88 -8.04 -23.42
N ASN A 91 1.90 -7.66 -22.61
CA ASN A 91 0.79 -6.77 -22.99
C ASN A 91 0.27 -5.96 -21.78
N ARG A 92 1.05 -5.85 -20.72
CA ARG A 92 0.69 -5.14 -19.49
C ARG A 92 1.47 -3.84 -19.38
N GLN A 93 0.86 -2.83 -18.76
CA GLN A 93 1.55 -1.61 -18.37
C GLN A 93 2.33 -1.87 -17.09
N THR A 94 3.54 -2.44 -17.24
CA THR A 94 4.42 -2.79 -16.14
C THR A 94 5.77 -2.10 -16.33
N GLN A 95 6.26 -1.45 -15.27
CA GLN A 95 7.60 -0.88 -15.18
C GLN A 95 8.59 -2.00 -14.87
N MET A 96 9.51 -2.27 -15.80
CA MET A 96 10.50 -3.32 -15.71
C MET A 96 11.89 -2.73 -15.50
N LEU A 97 12.53 -3.07 -14.40
CA LEU A 97 13.92 -2.71 -14.13
C LEU A 97 14.79 -3.98 -14.17
N MET A 98 15.75 -4.03 -15.09
CA MET A 98 16.73 -5.11 -15.16
C MET A 98 18.05 -4.65 -14.56
N VAL A 99 18.57 -5.36 -13.57
CA VAL A 99 19.91 -5.14 -13.02
C VAL A 99 20.83 -6.21 -13.59
N SER A 100 21.69 -5.78 -14.51
CA SER A 100 22.72 -6.55 -15.19
C SER A 100 24.04 -6.47 -14.41
N GLY A 101 24.82 -7.53 -14.43
CA GLY A 101 26.18 -7.53 -13.84
C GLY A 101 27.21 -6.81 -14.71
N PRO A 102 28.48 -6.74 -14.27
CA PRO A 102 29.52 -5.99 -14.97
C PRO A 102 30.03 -6.68 -16.24
N GLU A 103 29.61 -7.93 -16.48
CA GLU A 103 30.04 -8.78 -17.59
C GLU A 103 29.78 -8.16 -18.97
N SER A 104 28.70 -7.37 -19.14
CA SER A 104 28.40 -6.69 -20.39
C SER A 104 29.32 -5.50 -20.69
N GLU A 105 29.96 -4.95 -19.65
CA GLU A 105 30.81 -3.76 -19.70
C GLU A 105 32.30 -4.07 -19.86
N PHE A 106 32.73 -5.24 -19.41
CA PHE A 106 34.13 -5.61 -19.52
C PHE A 106 34.60 -5.60 -20.97
N ILE A 107 35.68 -4.85 -21.20
CA ILE A 107 36.39 -4.83 -22.46
C ILE A 107 37.51 -5.86 -22.38
N TYR A 108 37.38 -6.90 -23.21
CA TYR A 108 38.36 -7.97 -23.31
C TYR A 108 39.34 -7.70 -24.45
N PRO A 109 40.66 -7.94 -24.26
CA PRO A 109 41.62 -7.90 -25.36
C PRO A 109 41.37 -9.04 -26.36
N GLU A 110 41.86 -8.90 -27.60
CA GLU A 110 41.62 -9.83 -28.73
C GLU A 110 41.99 -11.32 -28.46
N ASN A 111 42.81 -11.60 -27.45
CA ASN A 111 43.28 -12.96 -27.09
C ASN A 111 42.74 -13.44 -25.72
N ALA A 112 41.61 -12.91 -25.24
CA ALA A 112 41.01 -13.33 -23.97
C ALA A 112 40.44 -14.77 -24.02
N ASP A 113 40.25 -15.39 -22.85
CA ASP A 113 39.62 -16.71 -22.74
C ASP A 113 38.24 -16.69 -23.42
N VAL A 114 37.96 -17.72 -24.22
CA VAL A 114 36.68 -17.94 -24.90
C VAL A 114 35.55 -18.01 -23.87
N ARG A 115 35.82 -18.51 -22.66
CA ARG A 115 34.84 -18.59 -21.59
C ARG A 115 34.37 -17.21 -21.13
N ASP A 116 35.29 -16.28 -20.87
CA ASP A 116 34.95 -14.95 -20.34
C ASP A 116 34.29 -14.08 -21.42
N THR A 117 34.77 -14.18 -22.65
CA THR A 117 34.15 -13.51 -23.81
C THR A 117 32.74 -14.04 -24.09
N SER A 118 32.51 -15.35 -23.92
CA SER A 118 31.17 -15.95 -24.06
C SER A 118 30.19 -15.45 -22.99
N LYS A 119 30.64 -15.28 -21.74
CA LYS A 119 29.81 -14.79 -20.64
C LYS A 119 29.38 -13.33 -20.85
N SER A 120 30.31 -12.49 -21.32
CA SER A 120 30.00 -11.11 -21.72
C SER A 120 28.96 -11.03 -22.84
N GLN A 121 29.11 -11.88 -23.87
CA GLN A 121 28.13 -11.95 -24.96
C GLN A 121 26.76 -12.43 -24.48
N MET A 122 26.69 -13.40 -23.56
CA MET A 122 25.44 -13.83 -22.95
C MET A 122 24.78 -12.70 -22.15
N SER A 123 25.55 -11.92 -21.39
CA SER A 123 25.03 -10.76 -20.65
C SER A 123 24.44 -9.71 -21.60
N ARG A 124 25.11 -9.42 -22.72
CA ARG A 124 24.59 -8.50 -23.75
C ARG A 124 23.33 -9.05 -24.43
N ALA A 125 23.26 -10.36 -24.65
CA ALA A 125 22.07 -11.00 -25.21
C ALA A 125 20.85 -10.89 -24.28
N LEU A 126 21.04 -10.91 -22.95
CA LEU A 126 19.96 -10.67 -21.98
C LEU A 126 19.42 -9.24 -22.09
N GLU A 127 20.31 -8.25 -22.18
CA GLU A 127 19.94 -6.84 -22.30
C GLU A 127 19.18 -6.57 -23.61
N GLU A 128 19.69 -7.10 -24.74
CA GLU A 128 19.01 -6.99 -26.03
C GLU A 128 17.64 -7.66 -26.03
N LEU A 129 17.48 -8.80 -25.35
CA LEU A 129 16.19 -9.45 -25.20
C LEU A 129 15.20 -8.56 -24.44
N CYS A 130 15.63 -7.92 -23.36
CA CYS A 130 14.80 -6.99 -22.59
C CYS A 130 14.38 -5.79 -23.46
N LEU A 131 15.34 -5.15 -24.13
CA LEU A 131 15.08 -4.00 -25.02
C LEU A 131 14.22 -4.35 -26.23
N TYR A 132 14.35 -5.57 -26.77
CA TYR A 132 13.48 -6.05 -27.85
C TYR A 132 12.03 -6.13 -27.41
N TYR A 133 11.77 -6.67 -26.21
CA TYR A 133 10.41 -6.74 -25.67
C TYR A 133 9.84 -5.35 -25.35
N ALA A 134 10.67 -4.44 -24.83
CA ALA A 134 10.29 -3.05 -24.60
C ALA A 134 9.82 -2.36 -25.90
N ARG A 135 10.64 -2.46 -26.96
CA ARG A 135 10.34 -1.89 -28.29
C ARG A 135 9.09 -2.50 -28.94
N THR A 136 8.85 -3.81 -28.73
CA THR A 136 7.81 -4.55 -29.45
C THR A 136 6.45 -4.54 -28.73
N TYR A 137 6.44 -4.57 -27.40
CA TYR A 137 5.26 -4.87 -26.58
C TYR A 137 4.82 -3.74 -25.64
N ARG A 138 5.26 -2.49 -25.87
CA ARG A 138 4.96 -1.30 -25.04
C ARG A 138 5.28 -1.51 -23.55
N LEU A 139 6.37 -2.24 -23.27
CA LEU A 139 6.90 -2.39 -21.92
C LEU A 139 7.86 -1.24 -21.63
N GLU A 140 7.71 -0.62 -20.46
CA GLU A 140 8.67 0.39 -20.00
C GLU A 140 9.82 -0.35 -19.31
N ALA A 141 10.98 -0.44 -19.98
CA ALA A 141 12.12 -1.19 -19.47
C ALA A 141 13.36 -0.30 -19.29
N LYS A 142 13.94 -0.31 -18.09
CA LYS A 142 15.24 0.31 -17.82
C LYS A 142 16.25 -0.76 -17.43
N ILE A 143 17.50 -0.59 -17.85
CA ILE A 143 18.59 -1.51 -17.55
C ILE A 143 19.65 -0.78 -16.73
N ILE A 144 20.05 -1.34 -15.61
CA ILE A 144 21.19 -0.88 -14.81
C ILE A 144 22.32 -1.88 -14.99
N ARG A 145 23.45 -1.43 -15.53
CA ARG A 145 24.69 -2.21 -15.55
C ARG A 145 25.48 -1.90 -14.28
N CYS A 146 25.60 -2.91 -13.44
CA CYS A 146 26.04 -2.78 -12.06
C CYS A 146 27.35 -3.54 -11.83
N PRO A 147 28.31 -3.03 -11.04
CA PRO A 147 29.38 -3.83 -10.44
C PRO A 147 28.85 -5.03 -9.66
N TYR A 148 29.73 -5.97 -9.31
CA TYR A 148 29.32 -7.11 -8.49
C TYR A 148 28.82 -6.66 -7.12
N LEU A 149 27.82 -7.36 -6.58
CA LEU A 149 27.17 -6.94 -5.34
C LEU A 149 27.79 -7.60 -4.11
N TYR A 150 27.95 -6.81 -3.05
CA TYR A 150 28.20 -7.30 -1.70
C TYR A 150 27.18 -6.71 -0.73
N ALA A 151 26.79 -7.48 0.28
CA ALA A 151 25.80 -7.07 1.27
C ALA A 151 26.41 -7.18 2.67
N PRO A 152 26.82 -6.06 3.29
CA PRO A 152 27.37 -6.08 4.64
C PRO A 152 26.31 -6.37 5.69
N GLU A 153 25.06 -5.97 5.43
CA GLU A 153 23.94 -6.15 6.36
C GLU A 153 23.38 -7.58 6.41
N ARG A 154 23.77 -8.47 5.47
CA ARG A 154 23.29 -9.86 5.43
C ARG A 154 23.79 -10.67 6.63
N ASN A 155 22.94 -11.57 7.14
CA ASN A 155 23.36 -12.61 8.06
C ASN A 155 24.22 -13.63 7.30
N GLY A 156 25.54 -13.54 7.46
CA GLY A 156 26.53 -14.32 6.71
C GLY A 156 27.29 -13.48 5.68
N ALA A 157 27.86 -14.13 4.68
CA ALA A 157 28.51 -13.47 3.55
C ALA A 157 27.78 -13.82 2.25
N THR A 158 27.88 -12.97 1.22
CA THR A 158 27.37 -13.33 -0.11
C THR A 158 28.11 -14.57 -0.64
N ALA A 159 27.50 -15.30 -1.58
CA ALA A 159 28.01 -16.60 -2.04
C ALA A 159 29.49 -16.58 -2.51
N TYR A 160 29.96 -15.45 -3.07
CA TYR A 160 31.36 -15.27 -3.43
C TYR A 160 32.27 -15.11 -2.20
N PHE A 161 31.99 -14.15 -1.32
CA PHE A 161 32.80 -13.92 -0.12
C PHE A 161 32.74 -15.10 0.86
N GLY A 162 31.61 -15.80 0.95
CA GLY A 162 31.48 -17.03 1.73
C GLY A 162 32.47 -18.11 1.26
N ARG A 163 32.50 -18.41 -0.05
CA ARG A 163 33.46 -19.35 -0.65
C ARG A 163 34.91 -18.90 -0.45
N LEU A 164 35.16 -17.59 -0.59
CA LEU A 164 36.49 -17.01 -0.42
C LEU A 164 36.99 -17.15 1.03
N PHE A 165 36.15 -16.87 2.03
CA PHE A 165 36.50 -17.02 3.45
C PHE A 165 36.62 -18.49 3.86
N GLU A 166 35.87 -19.39 3.24
CA GLU A 166 36.05 -20.84 3.41
C GLU A 166 37.42 -21.30 2.92
N GLN A 167 37.82 -20.89 1.71
CA GLN A 167 39.16 -21.14 1.17
C GLN A 167 40.25 -20.53 2.07
N ALA A 168 40.03 -19.30 2.54
CA ALA A 168 40.92 -18.64 3.51
C ALA A 168 41.09 -19.47 4.78
N SER A 169 39.99 -20.00 5.32
CA SER A 169 40.01 -20.86 6.51
C SER A 169 40.67 -22.21 6.28
N ALA A 170 40.70 -22.70 5.04
CA ALA A 170 41.41 -23.91 4.64
C ALA A 170 42.91 -23.69 4.40
N GLY A 171 43.37 -22.43 4.39
CA GLY A 171 44.79 -22.06 4.37
C GLY A 171 45.34 -21.62 3.00
N SER A 172 44.54 -21.61 1.93
CA SER A 172 44.96 -21.10 0.63
C SER A 172 43.83 -20.44 -0.17
N ILE A 173 44.13 -19.31 -0.81
CA ILE A 173 43.23 -18.61 -1.74
C ILE A 173 43.93 -18.43 -3.08
N SER A 174 43.18 -18.62 -4.17
CA SER A 174 43.65 -18.34 -5.53
C SER A 174 42.74 -17.33 -6.23
N PHE A 175 43.32 -16.19 -6.60
CA PHE A 175 42.73 -15.21 -7.50
C PHE A 175 43.15 -15.51 -8.95
N ARG A 176 42.26 -15.27 -9.91
CA ARG A 176 42.59 -15.36 -11.35
C ARG A 176 43.15 -14.03 -11.86
N GLU A 177 42.77 -12.97 -11.17
CA GLU A 177 43.10 -11.59 -11.43
C GLU A 177 44.52 -11.30 -10.94
N ARG A 178 45.13 -10.27 -11.53
CA ARG A 178 46.43 -9.77 -11.08
C ARG A 178 46.27 -9.02 -9.76
N GLU A 179 47.32 -9.02 -8.96
CA GLU A 179 47.40 -8.26 -7.72
C GLU A 179 47.01 -6.78 -7.90
N GLN A 180 47.49 -6.14 -8.98
CA GLN A 180 47.26 -4.72 -9.28
C GLN A 180 45.90 -4.44 -9.95
N GLN A 181 45.09 -5.46 -10.23
CA GLN A 181 43.81 -5.27 -10.90
C GLN A 181 42.78 -4.70 -9.93
N GLN A 182 42.01 -3.72 -10.39
CA GLN A 182 40.92 -3.13 -9.60
C GLN A 182 39.78 -4.13 -9.41
N THR A 183 39.24 -4.15 -8.21
CA THR A 183 38.01 -4.86 -7.88
C THR A 183 36.80 -4.08 -8.38
N CYS A 184 35.71 -4.79 -8.69
CA CYS A 184 34.49 -4.19 -9.24
C CYS A 184 33.31 -4.58 -8.35
N PHE A 185 33.18 -3.91 -7.20
CA PHE A 185 32.13 -4.21 -6.21
C PHE A 185 31.33 -2.97 -5.82
N LEU A 186 30.01 -3.14 -5.66
CA LEU A 186 29.06 -2.15 -5.16
C LEU A 186 28.31 -2.71 -3.94
N CYS A 187 28.08 -1.86 -2.95
CA CYS A 187 27.24 -2.22 -1.81
C CYS A 187 25.78 -2.35 -2.26
N ALA A 188 25.12 -3.42 -1.82
CA ALA A 188 23.70 -3.64 -2.11
C ALA A 188 22.82 -2.47 -1.66
N ASP A 189 23.15 -1.80 -0.54
CA ASP A 189 22.36 -0.68 -0.01
C ASP A 189 22.45 0.59 -0.88
N ASP A 190 23.59 0.80 -1.55
CA ASP A 190 23.74 1.87 -2.55
C ASP A 190 22.85 1.58 -3.77
N LEU A 191 22.75 0.31 -4.19
CA LEU A 191 21.83 -0.11 -5.24
C LEU A 191 20.36 0.07 -4.82
N ALA A 192 20.00 -0.22 -3.57
CA ALA A 192 18.64 0.03 -3.05
C ALA A 192 18.23 1.49 -3.22
N GLU A 193 19.13 2.42 -2.86
CA GLU A 193 18.87 3.85 -3.01
C GLU A 193 18.71 4.25 -4.47
N LEU A 194 19.56 3.71 -5.36
CA LEU A 194 19.46 3.98 -6.80
C LEU A 194 18.10 3.54 -7.34
N ILE A 195 17.69 2.31 -7.01
CA ILE A 195 16.41 1.74 -7.44
C ILE A 195 15.24 2.58 -6.92
N TYR A 196 15.27 2.99 -5.65
CA TYR A 196 14.26 3.88 -5.06
C TYR A 196 14.11 5.17 -5.87
N ARG A 197 15.23 5.86 -6.14
CA ARG A 197 15.24 7.13 -6.88
C ARG A 197 14.80 6.96 -8.34
N MET A 198 15.16 5.86 -8.98
CA MET A 198 14.73 5.58 -10.36
C MET A 198 13.24 5.32 -10.49
N PHE A 199 12.61 4.67 -9.50
CA PHE A 199 11.16 4.47 -9.50
C PHE A 199 10.38 5.71 -9.08
N ASP A 200 10.99 6.63 -8.32
CA ASP A 200 10.40 7.92 -7.96
C ASP A 200 10.35 8.87 -9.17
N ASP A 201 11.41 8.91 -9.98
CA ASP A 201 11.50 9.70 -11.24
C ASP A 201 11.56 8.79 -12.48
N TRP A 202 10.50 8.03 -12.70
CA TRP A 202 10.41 7.06 -13.79
C TRP A 202 9.93 7.71 -15.10
N THR A 203 10.65 7.44 -16.21
CA THR A 203 10.24 7.82 -17.56
C THR A 203 9.92 6.59 -18.41
N ALA A 204 8.95 6.70 -19.32
CA ALA A 204 8.52 5.60 -20.18
C ALA A 204 9.55 5.17 -21.24
N GLU A 205 10.61 5.96 -21.44
CA GLU A 205 11.68 5.65 -22.39
C GLU A 205 12.56 4.50 -21.88
N SER A 206 12.92 3.62 -22.82
CA SER A 206 13.84 2.51 -22.53
C SER A 206 15.28 3.02 -22.52
N GLU A 207 15.94 2.89 -21.38
CA GLU A 207 17.26 3.50 -21.14
C GLU A 207 18.19 2.50 -20.45
N VAL A 208 19.49 2.63 -20.71
CA VAL A 208 20.55 1.84 -20.10
C VAL A 208 21.43 2.78 -19.28
N PHE A 209 21.64 2.45 -18.01
CA PHE A 209 22.44 3.23 -17.08
C PHE A 209 23.66 2.44 -16.63
N HIS A 210 24.76 3.16 -16.41
CA HIS A 210 26.05 2.61 -16.03
C HIS A 210 26.36 3.03 -14.59
N VAL A 211 26.60 2.07 -13.71
CA VAL A 211 27.06 2.37 -12.34
C VAL A 211 28.58 2.45 -12.33
N PRO A 212 29.19 3.59 -11.93
CA PRO A 212 30.62 3.77 -11.96
C PRO A 212 31.35 3.03 -10.84
N ASN A 213 32.53 2.50 -11.14
CA ASN A 213 33.45 1.99 -10.13
C ASN A 213 34.35 3.11 -9.59
N VAL A 214 33.95 3.73 -8.48
CA VAL A 214 34.60 4.95 -7.94
C VAL A 214 35.71 4.67 -6.91
N PHE A 215 35.80 3.45 -6.38
CA PHE A 215 36.76 3.12 -5.33
C PHE A 215 38.00 2.42 -5.90
N ASN A 216 39.17 3.03 -5.71
CA ASN A 216 40.46 2.43 -6.06
C ASN A 216 40.83 1.35 -5.03
N PHE A 217 40.32 0.14 -5.21
CA PHE A 217 40.62 -1.03 -4.35
C PHE A 217 41.02 -2.22 -5.22
N THR A 218 42.21 -2.78 -4.98
CA THR A 218 42.79 -3.85 -5.81
C THR A 218 42.60 -5.24 -5.21
N TYR A 219 42.81 -6.28 -6.02
CA TYR A 219 42.83 -7.67 -5.52
C TYR A 219 43.99 -7.94 -4.56
N GLY A 220 45.11 -7.21 -4.68
CA GLY A 220 46.19 -7.20 -3.68
C GLY A 220 45.71 -6.65 -2.34
N ASP A 221 45.06 -5.48 -2.34
CA ASP A 221 44.50 -4.91 -1.11
C ASP A 221 43.44 -5.84 -0.47
N LEU A 222 42.62 -6.51 -1.28
CA LEU A 222 41.66 -7.50 -0.83
C LEU A 222 42.35 -8.69 -0.13
N ALA A 223 43.41 -9.21 -0.73
CA ALA A 223 44.21 -10.29 -0.17
C ALA A 223 44.86 -9.90 1.16
N ASP A 224 45.36 -8.66 1.28
CA ASP A 224 45.97 -8.14 2.50
C ASP A 224 44.97 -8.09 3.66
N VAL A 225 43.76 -7.59 3.41
CA VAL A 225 42.71 -7.51 4.45
C VAL A 225 42.28 -8.91 4.91
N ILE A 226 42.20 -9.89 4.01
CA ILE A 226 41.86 -11.27 4.36
C ILE A 226 43.02 -11.95 5.12
N SER A 227 44.25 -11.75 4.67
CA SER A 227 45.46 -12.31 5.29
C SER A 227 45.65 -11.78 6.71
N ALA A 228 45.29 -10.52 6.98
CA ALA A 228 45.29 -9.96 8.33
C ALA A 228 44.36 -10.71 9.29
N ALA A 229 43.30 -11.34 8.77
CA ALA A 229 42.32 -12.07 9.57
C ALA A 229 42.55 -13.60 9.63
N PHE A 230 43.43 -14.14 8.77
CA PHE A 230 43.83 -15.55 8.72
C PHE A 230 45.37 -15.67 8.65
N PRO A 231 46.05 -15.76 9.81
CA PRO A 231 47.50 -15.87 9.86
C PRO A 231 47.99 -17.16 9.16
N GLY A 232 48.99 -17.04 8.28
CA GLY A 232 49.57 -18.18 7.55
C GLY A 232 48.88 -18.53 6.23
N LEU A 233 47.97 -17.68 5.76
CA LEU A 233 47.30 -17.84 4.47
C LEU A 233 48.29 -17.73 3.29
N SER A 234 48.26 -18.70 2.38
CA SER A 234 48.96 -18.62 1.09
C SER A 234 48.04 -18.06 0.02
N VAL A 235 48.41 -16.93 -0.59
CA VAL A 235 47.64 -16.30 -1.68
C VAL A 235 48.38 -16.48 -3.00
N THR A 236 47.68 -16.93 -4.04
CA THR A 236 48.18 -16.98 -5.41
C THR A 236 47.35 -16.08 -6.32
N PHE A 237 48.02 -15.36 -7.22
CA PHE A 237 47.39 -14.50 -8.23
C PHE A 237 47.60 -15.10 -9.61
N GLY A 238 46.66 -14.83 -10.52
CA GLY A 238 46.76 -15.28 -11.90
C GLY A 238 47.56 -14.31 -12.77
N GLU A 239 47.94 -14.77 -13.97
CA GLU A 239 48.67 -13.97 -14.96
C GLU A 239 47.77 -13.33 -16.02
N ASP A 240 46.45 -13.55 -15.94
CA ASP A 240 45.47 -13.07 -16.91
C ASP A 240 45.54 -11.55 -17.11
N ARG A 241 45.27 -11.08 -18.34
CA ARG A 241 45.34 -9.65 -18.67
C ARG A 241 44.19 -8.89 -18.00
N PRO A 242 44.42 -7.65 -17.54
CA PRO A 242 43.44 -6.90 -16.76
C PRO A 242 42.17 -6.64 -17.56
N GLN A 243 41.03 -6.97 -16.95
CA GLN A 243 39.72 -6.53 -17.42
C GLN A 243 39.57 -5.05 -17.06
N SER A 244 39.12 -4.22 -18.01
CA SER A 244 38.87 -2.80 -17.76
C SER A 244 37.37 -2.54 -17.64
N TYR A 245 37.00 -1.76 -16.64
CA TYR A 245 35.66 -1.23 -16.43
C TYR A 245 35.59 0.18 -17.06
N PRO A 246 34.47 0.58 -17.68
CA PRO A 246 34.36 1.90 -18.32
C PRO A 246 34.45 3.05 -17.31
N ALA A 247 34.80 4.23 -17.83
CA ALA A 247 34.84 5.47 -17.06
C ALA A 247 33.42 5.97 -16.73
N ASP A 248 33.29 6.73 -15.63
CA ASP A 248 32.03 7.33 -15.19
C ASP A 248 31.50 8.33 -16.23
N ASP A 249 30.26 8.13 -16.70
CA ASP A 249 29.56 9.02 -17.63
C ASP A 249 28.78 10.14 -16.90
N HIS A 250 28.77 10.11 -15.56
CA HIS A 250 28.07 11.01 -14.67
C HIS A 250 26.53 11.06 -14.86
N ALA A 251 25.93 10.16 -15.64
CA ALA A 251 24.50 10.19 -15.96
C ALA A 251 23.64 9.99 -14.70
N LEU A 252 24.00 9.02 -13.84
CA LEU A 252 23.30 8.76 -12.59
C LEU A 252 23.38 9.93 -11.60
N ARG A 253 24.52 10.63 -11.59
CA ARG A 253 24.72 11.80 -10.71
C ARG A 253 23.91 13.00 -11.19
N LEU A 254 23.90 13.27 -12.49
CA LEU A 254 23.19 14.41 -13.06
C LEU A 254 21.67 14.25 -12.98
N ARG A 255 21.16 13.04 -13.21
CA ARG A 255 19.71 12.79 -13.25
C ARG A 255 19.11 12.44 -11.90
N TYR A 256 19.73 11.52 -11.17
CA TYR A 256 19.17 10.98 -9.92
C TYR A 256 19.90 11.51 -8.68
N GLY A 257 20.93 12.36 -8.83
CA GLY A 257 21.73 12.86 -7.71
C GLY A 257 22.45 11.75 -6.95
N TRP A 258 22.68 10.60 -7.60
CA TRP A 258 23.14 9.37 -6.94
C TRP A 258 24.64 9.15 -7.15
N SER A 259 25.30 8.63 -6.10
CA SER A 259 26.71 8.20 -6.14
C SER A 259 26.95 7.13 -5.06
N PRO A 260 27.83 6.13 -5.31
CA PRO A 260 28.16 5.12 -4.31
C PRO A 260 28.72 5.74 -3.03
N ARG A 261 28.23 5.29 -1.86
CA ARG A 261 28.64 5.79 -0.53
C ARG A 261 29.54 4.82 0.20
N TYR A 262 29.31 3.52 0.04
CA TYR A 262 29.97 2.47 0.82
C TYR A 262 31.13 1.84 0.07
N SER A 263 32.28 1.73 0.73
CA SER A 263 33.49 1.16 0.15
C SER A 263 33.77 -0.24 0.70
N LEU A 264 34.06 -1.19 -0.19
CA LEU A 264 34.35 -2.57 0.20
C LEU A 264 35.49 -2.66 1.23
N LYS A 265 36.51 -1.80 1.11
CA LYS A 265 37.65 -1.76 2.03
C LYS A 265 37.24 -1.52 3.48
N GLN A 266 36.24 -0.67 3.71
CA GLN A 266 35.77 -0.34 5.06
C GLN A 266 34.84 -1.42 5.61
N ASP A 267 34.03 -2.02 4.76
CA ASP A 267 32.99 -2.97 5.17
C ASP A 267 33.51 -4.40 5.31
N LEU A 268 34.55 -4.78 4.58
CA LEU A 268 35.06 -6.16 4.53
C LEU A 268 35.39 -6.77 5.91
N PRO A 269 36.02 -6.05 6.86
CA PRO A 269 36.23 -6.57 8.22
C PRO A 269 34.93 -6.93 8.95
N LEU A 270 33.88 -6.11 8.76
CA LEU A 270 32.56 -6.35 9.35
C LEU A 270 31.90 -7.59 8.73
N VAL A 271 31.94 -7.73 7.40
CA VAL A 271 31.42 -8.91 6.68
C VAL A 271 32.10 -10.18 7.18
N LEU A 272 33.42 -10.13 7.34
CA LEU A 272 34.20 -11.26 7.83
C LEU A 272 33.88 -11.62 9.28
N GLN A 273 33.70 -10.63 10.16
CA GLN A 273 33.31 -10.86 11.55
C GLN A 273 31.94 -11.55 11.62
N ARG A 274 30.95 -11.04 10.88
CA ARG A 274 29.60 -11.64 10.82
C ARG A 274 29.61 -13.05 10.26
N TRP A 275 30.43 -13.32 9.25
CA TRP A 275 30.62 -14.68 8.72
C TRP A 275 31.20 -15.61 9.79
N LYS A 276 32.21 -15.18 10.56
CA LYS A 276 32.77 -15.96 11.68
C LYS A 276 31.72 -16.23 12.75
N GLU A 277 30.90 -15.24 13.12
CA GLU A 277 29.82 -15.37 14.11
C GLU A 277 28.71 -16.32 13.63
N ALA A 278 28.28 -16.22 12.38
CA ALA A 278 27.28 -17.11 11.79
C ALA A 278 27.77 -18.57 11.81
N ARG A 279 29.04 -18.81 11.44
CA ARG A 279 29.66 -20.14 11.48
C ARG A 279 29.79 -20.69 12.90
N ALA A 280 30.10 -19.83 13.88
CA ALA A 280 30.14 -20.22 15.29
C ALA A 280 28.75 -20.62 15.82
N ARG A 281 27.67 -19.93 15.40
CA ARG A 281 26.29 -20.29 15.73
C ARG A 281 25.87 -21.61 15.10
N GLU A 282 26.16 -21.83 13.82
CA GLU A 282 25.88 -23.12 13.16
C GLU A 282 26.61 -24.30 13.84
N GLN A 283 27.83 -24.08 14.32
CA GLN A 283 28.58 -25.10 15.08
C GLN A 283 28.04 -25.30 16.49
N SER A 284 27.40 -24.28 17.10
CA SER A 284 26.80 -24.35 18.44
C SER A 284 25.40 -24.97 18.44
N GLU A 285 24.60 -24.78 17.38
CA GLU A 285 23.26 -25.38 17.24
C GLU A 285 23.30 -26.84 16.80
N LYS A 286 24.39 -27.25 16.13
CA LYS A 286 24.71 -28.66 15.92
C LYS A 286 25.16 -29.27 17.25
N HIS A 287 24.21 -29.69 18.08
CA HIS A 287 24.54 -30.55 19.22
C HIS A 287 25.16 -31.85 18.66
N PRO A 288 26.46 -32.10 18.84
CA PRO A 288 27.13 -33.26 18.24
C PRO A 288 26.53 -34.59 18.73
N ILE A 289 25.86 -34.55 19.88
CA ILE A 289 25.20 -35.69 20.53
C ILE A 289 23.90 -36.09 19.80
N TRP A 290 23.13 -35.13 19.26
CA TRP A 290 21.86 -35.40 18.57
C TRP A 290 22.07 -35.84 17.13
N ASP A 291 23.07 -35.31 16.43
CA ASP A 291 23.45 -35.77 15.09
C ASP A 291 24.06 -37.18 15.12
N PHE A 292 24.81 -37.52 16.18
CA PHE A 292 25.32 -38.87 16.41
C PHE A 292 24.17 -39.88 16.65
N LEU A 293 23.16 -39.52 17.44
CA LEU A 293 22.01 -40.40 17.72
C LEU A 293 21.09 -40.58 16.49
N ARG A 294 20.90 -39.53 15.69
CA ARG A 294 20.05 -39.55 14.49
C ARG A 294 20.67 -40.35 13.35
N ASN A 295 22.00 -40.36 13.24
CA ASN A 295 22.73 -41.10 12.23
C ASN A 295 22.91 -42.61 12.58
N HIS A 296 22.61 -43.01 13.83
CA HIS A 296 22.78 -44.37 14.35
C HIS A 296 21.59 -45.33 14.11
N SER A 297 20.68 -45.06 13.17
CA SER A 297 19.57 -45.99 12.84
C SER A 297 20.03 -47.25 12.08
N LYS A 298 21.09 -47.17 11.27
CA LYS A 298 21.57 -48.29 10.44
C LYS A 298 22.27 -49.42 11.23
N PRO A 299 23.21 -49.15 12.17
CA PRO A 299 23.84 -50.24 12.93
C PRO A 299 22.90 -50.88 13.95
N TRP A 300 21.87 -50.17 14.44
CA TRP A 300 20.84 -50.78 15.29
C TRP A 300 20.03 -51.84 14.52
N ILE A 301 19.67 -51.54 13.25
CA ILE A 301 19.02 -52.51 12.36
C ILE A 301 19.94 -53.72 12.12
N VAL A 302 21.25 -53.51 11.90
CA VAL A 302 22.21 -54.61 11.74
C VAL A 302 22.28 -55.47 13.00
N PHE A 303 22.33 -54.86 14.18
CA PHE A 303 22.31 -55.57 15.45
C PHE A 303 21.03 -56.42 15.63
N GLU A 304 19.86 -55.86 15.30
CA GLU A 304 18.59 -56.58 15.37
C GLU A 304 18.53 -57.76 14.39
N ILE A 305 19.07 -57.60 13.18
CA ILE A 305 19.21 -58.69 12.19
C ILE A 305 20.14 -59.79 12.71
N CYS A 306 21.25 -59.43 13.38
CA CYS A 306 22.14 -60.41 13.99
C CYS A 306 21.50 -61.15 15.17
N VAL A 307 20.73 -60.46 16.02
CA VAL A 307 20.00 -61.10 17.14
C VAL A 307 18.92 -62.05 16.62
N THR A 308 18.15 -61.64 15.61
CA THR A 308 17.13 -62.48 14.98
C THR A 308 17.73 -63.69 14.28
N PHE A 309 18.91 -63.57 13.67
CA PHE A 309 19.66 -64.70 13.12
C PHE A 309 20.12 -65.70 14.20
N ILE A 310 20.66 -65.21 15.33
CA ILE A 310 21.05 -66.07 16.46
C ILE A 310 19.83 -66.81 17.02
N LEU A 311 18.69 -66.13 17.14
CA LEU A 311 17.43 -66.72 17.59
C LEU A 311 16.90 -67.78 16.61
N GLU A 312 17.01 -67.54 15.30
CA GLU A 312 16.64 -68.50 14.25
C GLU A 312 17.54 -69.75 14.29
N GLU A 313 18.85 -69.59 14.41
CA GLU A 313 19.83 -70.68 14.52
C GLU A 313 19.58 -71.55 15.78
N LEU A 314 19.20 -70.91 16.89
CA LEU A 314 18.85 -71.57 18.15
C LEU A 314 17.50 -72.30 18.06
N LEU A 315 16.50 -71.71 17.40
CA LEU A 315 15.22 -72.37 17.13
C LEU A 315 15.42 -73.58 16.21
N ARG A 316 16.27 -73.47 15.19
CA ARG A 316 16.57 -74.57 14.28
C ARG A 316 17.20 -75.75 15.01
N THR A 317 18.20 -75.50 15.85
CA THR A 317 18.87 -76.56 16.63
C THR A 317 17.93 -77.23 17.63
N ALA A 318 16.98 -76.50 18.22
CA ALA A 318 15.94 -77.08 19.07
C ALA A 318 14.92 -77.95 18.30
N VAL A 319 14.63 -77.62 17.03
CA VAL A 319 13.65 -78.31 16.18
C VAL A 319 14.23 -79.52 15.42
N HIS A 320 15.56 -79.70 15.40
CA HIS A 320 16.23 -80.84 14.75
C HIS A 320 15.82 -82.23 15.29
N GLY A 321 15.08 -82.31 16.40
CA GLY A 321 14.56 -83.56 16.97
C GLY A 321 13.22 -84.04 16.40
N ASP A 322 12.43 -83.17 15.74
CA ASP A 322 11.10 -83.50 15.21
C ASP A 322 11.11 -83.65 13.68
N SER A 323 10.87 -84.87 13.21
CA SER A 323 10.94 -85.24 11.78
C SER A 323 9.90 -84.55 10.88
N GLN A 324 8.83 -83.99 11.46
CA GLN A 324 7.78 -83.27 10.72
C GLN A 324 8.13 -81.81 10.44
N LEU A 325 8.96 -81.17 11.28
CA LEU A 325 9.33 -79.76 11.15
C LEU A 325 10.66 -79.54 10.41
N GLY A 326 11.49 -80.60 10.26
CA GLY A 326 12.76 -80.54 9.52
C GLY A 326 12.63 -80.34 8.00
N THR A 327 11.41 -80.41 7.44
CA THR A 327 11.14 -80.15 6.01
C THR A 327 10.92 -78.66 5.70
N VAL A 328 10.71 -77.82 6.73
CA VAL A 328 10.46 -76.38 6.57
C VAL A 328 11.79 -75.62 6.64
N ASP A 329 12.07 -74.83 5.60
CA ASP A 329 13.27 -74.00 5.54
C ASP A 329 13.10 -72.71 6.37
N LEU A 330 13.50 -72.78 7.65
CA LEU A 330 13.46 -71.64 8.59
C LEU A 330 14.35 -70.47 8.15
N ARG A 331 15.43 -70.72 7.39
CA ARG A 331 16.32 -69.67 6.89
C ARG A 331 15.66 -68.86 5.78
N LEU A 332 14.91 -69.53 4.90
CA LEU A 332 14.11 -68.83 3.90
C LEU A 332 13.11 -67.88 4.56
N PHE A 333 12.47 -68.33 5.65
CA PHE A 333 11.50 -67.53 6.39
C PHE A 333 12.16 -66.30 7.05
N PHE A 334 13.33 -66.48 7.66
CA PHE A 334 14.14 -65.38 8.19
C PHE A 334 14.46 -64.33 7.11
N VAL A 335 14.94 -64.76 5.94
CA VAL A 335 15.29 -63.86 4.83
C VAL A 335 14.07 -63.08 4.34
N VAL A 336 12.91 -63.72 4.23
CA VAL A 336 11.66 -63.07 3.82
C VAL A 336 11.16 -62.05 4.85
N ILE A 337 11.19 -62.39 6.15
CA ILE A 337 10.81 -61.46 7.23
C ILE A 337 11.72 -60.23 7.24
N VAL A 338 13.04 -60.44 7.21
CA VAL A 338 13.98 -59.32 7.25
C VAL A 338 13.88 -58.46 6.00
N GLY A 339 13.73 -59.07 4.82
CA GLY A 339 13.54 -58.35 3.56
C GLY A 339 12.27 -57.49 3.53
N THR A 340 11.15 -58.01 4.04
CA THR A 340 9.87 -57.28 4.09
C THR A 340 9.83 -56.18 5.15
N MET A 341 10.52 -56.34 6.27
CA MET A 341 10.54 -55.33 7.35
C MET A 341 11.56 -54.22 7.08
N TYR A 342 12.79 -54.59 6.72
CA TYR A 342 13.94 -53.68 6.71
C TYR A 342 14.40 -53.24 5.31
N GLY A 343 13.87 -53.85 4.24
CA GLY A 343 14.13 -53.45 2.85
C GLY A 343 15.32 -54.14 2.20
N MET A 344 15.71 -53.67 1.00
CA MET A 344 16.66 -54.34 0.10
C MET A 344 18.00 -54.71 0.75
N ASN A 345 18.72 -53.72 1.32
CA ASN A 345 20.06 -53.94 1.85
C ASN A 345 20.06 -54.94 3.02
N ALA A 346 19.00 -54.93 3.83
CA ALA A 346 18.82 -55.86 4.95
C ALA A 346 18.44 -57.27 4.47
N GLY A 347 17.58 -57.39 3.46
CA GLY A 347 17.21 -58.68 2.86
C GLY A 347 18.40 -59.40 2.21
N VAL A 348 19.25 -58.67 1.49
CA VAL A 348 20.49 -59.22 0.90
C VAL A 348 21.50 -59.60 1.99
N PHE A 349 21.62 -58.80 3.06
CA PHE A 349 22.48 -59.13 4.20
C PHE A 349 21.98 -60.36 4.97
N ALA A 350 20.66 -60.50 5.16
CA ALA A 350 20.05 -61.69 5.74
C ALA A 350 20.29 -62.95 4.89
N ALA A 351 20.21 -62.83 3.56
CA ALA A 351 20.53 -63.93 2.65
C ALA A 351 22.00 -64.37 2.78
N ALA A 352 22.94 -63.41 2.91
CA ALA A 352 24.34 -63.72 3.16
C ALA A 352 24.57 -64.43 4.51
N LEU A 353 23.88 -63.98 5.58
CA LEU A 353 23.91 -64.64 6.89
C LEU A 353 23.31 -66.06 6.84
N ALA A 354 22.19 -66.25 6.14
CA ALA A 354 21.58 -67.56 5.93
C ALA A 354 22.52 -68.53 5.18
N CYS A 355 23.26 -68.02 4.18
CA CYS A 355 24.26 -68.80 3.46
C CYS A 355 25.45 -69.17 4.35
N ALA A 356 25.94 -68.23 5.16
CA ALA A 356 27.02 -68.46 6.13
C ALA A 356 26.60 -69.46 7.22
N GLY A 357 25.38 -69.33 7.75
CA GLY A 357 24.81 -70.28 8.71
C GLY A 357 24.70 -71.69 8.12
N MET A 358 24.33 -71.81 6.84
CA MET A 358 24.30 -73.09 6.14
C MET A 358 25.69 -73.71 6.02
N ALA A 359 26.69 -72.94 5.60
CA ALA A 359 28.07 -73.41 5.54
C ALA A 359 28.60 -73.85 6.92
N LEU A 360 28.29 -73.10 7.98
CA LEU A 360 28.69 -73.43 9.36
C LEU A 360 28.01 -74.70 9.88
N SER A 361 26.71 -74.88 9.60
CA SER A 361 25.96 -76.08 9.98
C SER A 361 26.46 -77.34 9.26
N TYR A 362 26.96 -77.22 8.03
CA TYR A 362 27.61 -78.33 7.33
C TYR A 362 28.99 -78.65 7.90
N ALA A 363 29.76 -77.62 8.27
CA ALA A 363 31.08 -77.78 8.90
C ALA A 363 30.99 -78.42 10.29
N SER A 364 29.98 -78.07 11.10
CA SER A 364 29.76 -78.66 12.44
C SER A 364 29.36 -80.14 12.37
N ASN A 365 28.80 -80.59 11.24
CA ASN A 365 28.44 -81.99 11.00
C ASN A 365 29.62 -82.83 10.45
N GLY A 366 30.83 -82.27 10.36
CA GLY A 366 32.05 -82.99 10.01
C GLY A 366 32.25 -83.27 8.51
N ALA A 367 31.50 -82.60 7.63
CA ALA A 367 31.61 -82.77 6.17
C ALA A 367 32.65 -81.82 5.55
N SER A 368 33.30 -82.26 4.46
CA SER A 368 34.16 -81.39 3.65
C SER A 368 33.33 -80.33 2.91
N PHE A 369 33.91 -79.19 2.55
CA PHE A 369 33.18 -78.10 1.86
C PHE A 369 32.80 -78.42 0.40
N ALA A 370 33.28 -79.53 -0.17
CA ALA A 370 33.06 -79.88 -1.57
C ALA A 370 31.57 -80.15 -1.93
N PRO A 371 30.79 -80.94 -1.18
CA PRO A 371 29.40 -81.23 -1.50
C PRO A 371 28.48 -79.99 -1.46
N LEU A 372 28.90 -78.92 -0.75
CA LEU A 372 28.14 -77.67 -0.67
C LEU A 372 28.00 -76.98 -2.04
N PHE A 373 28.99 -77.15 -2.93
CA PHE A 373 29.02 -76.55 -4.26
C PHE A 373 28.75 -77.55 -5.40
N TYR A 374 28.97 -78.85 -5.17
CA TYR A 374 28.80 -79.88 -6.20
C TYR A 374 27.41 -80.58 -6.16
N ASP A 375 26.72 -80.64 -5.02
CA ASP A 375 25.36 -81.19 -4.97
C ASP A 375 24.32 -80.17 -5.46
N THR A 376 23.52 -80.58 -6.43
CA THR A 376 22.51 -79.73 -7.10
C THR A 376 21.45 -79.18 -6.14
N SER A 377 21.19 -79.86 -5.03
CA SER A 377 20.22 -79.44 -4.01
C SER A 377 20.71 -78.29 -3.12
N ASN A 378 22.02 -78.21 -2.85
CA ASN A 378 22.58 -77.29 -1.87
C ASN A 378 22.85 -75.89 -2.45
N TRP A 379 23.36 -75.80 -3.69
CA TRP A 379 23.61 -74.49 -4.31
C TRP A 379 22.31 -73.78 -4.74
N LEU A 380 21.25 -74.54 -5.03
CA LEU A 380 19.93 -73.98 -5.37
C LEU A 380 19.34 -73.18 -4.20
N ALA A 381 19.53 -73.65 -2.96
CA ALA A 381 19.05 -72.94 -1.76
C ALA A 381 19.69 -71.55 -1.62
N PHE A 382 20.99 -71.40 -1.92
CA PHE A 382 21.65 -70.10 -1.89
C PHE A 382 21.04 -69.12 -2.89
N VAL A 383 20.79 -69.57 -4.12
CA VAL A 383 20.16 -68.73 -5.14
C VAL A 383 18.75 -68.32 -4.71
N VAL A 384 17.97 -69.24 -4.15
CA VAL A 384 16.62 -68.95 -3.66
C VAL A 384 16.64 -67.93 -2.51
N TYR A 385 17.59 -68.01 -1.57
CA TYR A 385 17.71 -67.00 -0.50
C TYR A 385 18.02 -65.61 -1.04
N PHE A 386 18.98 -65.48 -1.97
CA PHE A 386 19.30 -64.18 -2.56
C PHE A 386 18.14 -63.60 -3.39
N VAL A 387 17.46 -64.43 -4.18
CA VAL A 387 16.29 -63.99 -4.98
C VAL A 387 15.14 -63.58 -4.07
N ALA A 388 14.81 -64.38 -3.04
CA ALA A 388 13.75 -64.05 -2.10
C ALA A 388 14.05 -62.76 -1.32
N GLY A 389 15.27 -62.62 -0.78
CA GLY A 389 15.71 -61.43 -0.07
C GLY A 389 15.69 -60.17 -0.93
N ALA A 390 16.14 -60.28 -2.19
CA ALA A 390 16.15 -59.16 -3.14
C ALA A 390 14.74 -58.76 -3.60
N VAL A 391 13.87 -59.72 -3.94
CA VAL A 391 12.50 -59.43 -4.40
C VAL A 391 11.67 -58.82 -3.27
N CYS A 392 11.65 -59.44 -2.09
CA CYS A 392 10.93 -58.92 -0.93
C CYS A 392 11.47 -57.55 -0.50
N GLY A 393 12.79 -57.39 -0.49
CA GLY A 393 13.44 -56.12 -0.16
C GLY A 393 13.16 -55.01 -1.17
N TYR A 394 13.11 -55.33 -2.47
CA TYR A 394 12.76 -54.38 -3.54
C TYR A 394 11.32 -53.89 -3.42
N VAL A 395 10.36 -54.81 -3.22
CA VAL A 395 8.94 -54.47 -3.09
C VAL A 395 8.74 -53.52 -1.90
N GLN A 396 9.38 -53.81 -0.77
CA GLN A 396 9.29 -52.94 0.41
C GLN A 396 9.94 -51.58 0.17
N MET A 397 11.10 -51.53 -0.49
CA MET A 397 11.78 -50.27 -0.83
C MET A 397 10.89 -49.40 -1.73
N ARG A 398 10.33 -49.98 -2.79
CA ARG A 398 9.43 -49.29 -3.71
C ARG A 398 8.16 -48.78 -3.02
N ASN A 399 7.56 -49.59 -2.15
CA ASN A 399 6.38 -49.16 -1.39
C ASN A 399 6.70 -48.02 -0.43
N ARG A 400 7.87 -48.04 0.22
CA ARG A 400 8.31 -46.99 1.13
C ARG A 400 8.63 -45.69 0.40
N GLU A 401 9.26 -45.76 -0.77
CA GLU A 401 9.50 -44.61 -1.64
C GLU A 401 8.18 -44.01 -2.14
N ASN A 402 7.25 -44.82 -2.62
CA ASN A 402 5.93 -44.36 -3.02
C ASN A 402 5.18 -43.68 -1.86
N LEU A 403 5.22 -44.25 -0.66
CA LEU A 403 4.58 -43.65 0.51
C LEU A 403 5.22 -42.33 0.94
N ARG A 404 6.54 -42.19 0.80
CA ARG A 404 7.24 -40.92 1.05
C ARG A 404 6.85 -39.88 0.01
N PHE A 405 6.95 -40.23 -1.28
CA PHE A 405 6.53 -39.37 -2.38
C PHE A 405 5.09 -38.87 -2.20
N MET A 406 4.15 -39.76 -1.89
CA MET A 406 2.74 -39.39 -1.67
C MET A 406 2.56 -38.50 -0.43
N ARG A 407 3.35 -38.67 0.64
CA ARG A 407 3.30 -37.77 1.80
C ARG A 407 3.86 -36.40 1.47
N ASP A 408 5.01 -36.35 0.81
CA ASP A 408 5.69 -35.11 0.43
C ASP A 408 4.79 -34.29 -0.51
N GLU A 409 4.19 -34.94 -1.50
CA GLU A 409 3.21 -34.33 -2.42
C GLU A 409 1.96 -33.83 -1.67
N ASN A 410 1.44 -34.59 -0.70
CA ASN A 410 0.28 -34.17 0.09
C ASN A 410 0.60 -32.96 1.01
N SER A 411 1.77 -32.95 1.66
CA SER A 411 2.20 -31.78 2.44
C SER A 411 2.34 -30.55 1.56
N LEU A 412 2.94 -30.71 0.38
CA LEU A 412 3.13 -29.62 -0.56
C LEU A 412 1.80 -29.11 -1.12
N LEU A 413 0.83 -30.00 -1.39
CA LEU A 413 -0.53 -29.61 -1.78
C LEU A 413 -1.26 -28.86 -0.66
N ARG A 414 -1.11 -29.28 0.60
CA ARG A 414 -1.70 -28.57 1.75
C ARG A 414 -1.10 -27.18 1.95
N GLU A 415 0.21 -27.07 1.82
CA GLU A 415 0.91 -25.78 1.89
C GLU A 415 0.44 -24.85 0.77
N ARG A 416 0.34 -25.36 -0.46
CA ARG A 416 -0.24 -24.62 -1.60
C ARG A 416 -1.68 -24.18 -1.36
N LEU A 417 -2.51 -25.05 -0.79
CA LEU A 417 -3.92 -24.72 -0.49
C LEU A 417 -4.04 -23.66 0.62
N ALA A 418 -3.22 -23.75 1.66
CA ALA A 418 -3.17 -22.75 2.73
C ALA A 418 -2.77 -21.40 2.15
N PHE A 419 -1.70 -21.37 1.37
CA PHE A 419 -1.24 -20.19 0.65
C PHE A 419 -2.33 -19.59 -0.24
N LEU A 420 -2.97 -20.39 -1.09
CA LEU A 420 -4.03 -19.91 -2.00
C LEU A 420 -5.21 -19.31 -1.23
N ARG A 421 -5.60 -19.91 -0.10
CA ARG A 421 -6.68 -19.41 0.74
C ARG A 421 -6.34 -18.08 1.37
N ASP A 422 -5.11 -17.92 1.85
CA ASP A 422 -4.65 -16.67 2.47
C ASP A 422 -4.61 -15.56 1.42
N LEU A 423 -4.02 -15.83 0.25
CA LEU A 423 -4.01 -14.90 -0.88
C LEU A 423 -5.41 -14.44 -1.29
N TYR A 424 -6.38 -15.36 -1.30
CA TYR A 424 -7.77 -15.03 -1.63
C TYR A 424 -8.41 -14.09 -0.62
N HIS A 425 -8.11 -14.27 0.68
CA HIS A 425 -8.64 -13.38 1.72
C HIS A 425 -8.06 -11.96 1.58
N ASP A 426 -6.78 -11.82 1.25
CA ASP A 426 -6.19 -10.49 1.06
C ASP A 426 -6.80 -9.75 -0.12
N VAL A 427 -6.96 -10.42 -1.27
CA VAL A 427 -7.58 -9.80 -2.44
C VAL A 427 -9.02 -9.38 -2.14
N LEU A 428 -9.74 -10.15 -1.33
CA LEU A 428 -11.08 -9.78 -0.89
C LEU A 428 -11.06 -8.55 0.03
N ASP A 429 -10.10 -8.45 0.94
CA ASP A 429 -9.99 -7.32 1.85
C ASP A 429 -9.52 -6.05 1.14
N ASP A 430 -8.59 -6.15 0.19
CA ASP A 430 -8.20 -5.06 -0.71
C ASP A 430 -9.39 -4.60 -1.56
N ARG A 431 -10.15 -5.53 -2.15
CA ARG A 431 -11.38 -5.19 -2.88
C ARG A 431 -12.40 -4.48 -1.99
N ARG A 432 -12.55 -4.90 -0.73
CA ARG A 432 -13.46 -4.25 0.22
C ARG A 432 -12.98 -2.86 0.58
N MET A 433 -11.69 -2.67 0.82
CA MET A 433 -11.09 -1.36 1.10
C MET A 433 -11.24 -0.41 -0.09
N LEU A 434 -10.87 -0.85 -1.30
CA LEU A 434 -11.01 -0.06 -2.53
C LEU A 434 -12.48 0.25 -2.83
N ARG A 435 -13.38 -0.73 -2.65
CA ARG A 435 -14.81 -0.49 -2.78
C ARG A 435 -15.32 0.51 -1.73
N GLY A 436 -14.83 0.46 -0.50
CA GLY A 436 -15.13 1.46 0.53
C GLY A 436 -14.66 2.87 0.14
N GLN A 437 -13.45 3.00 -0.42
CA GLN A 437 -12.91 4.26 -0.92
C GLN A 437 -13.67 4.79 -2.15
N ILE A 438 -14.05 3.92 -3.09
CA ILE A 438 -14.84 4.28 -4.28
C ILE A 438 -16.26 4.68 -3.90
N ILE A 439 -16.91 3.93 -2.99
CA ILE A 439 -18.25 4.28 -2.47
C ILE A 439 -18.19 5.61 -1.73
N GLY A 440 -17.14 5.84 -0.92
CA GLY A 440 -16.92 7.11 -0.23
C GLY A 440 -16.78 8.31 -1.19
N ARG A 441 -16.13 8.14 -2.36
CA ARG A 441 -16.02 9.20 -3.39
C ARG A 441 -17.29 9.41 -4.22
N ARG A 442 -18.10 8.36 -4.44
CA ARG A 442 -19.29 8.43 -5.31
C ARG A 442 -20.50 9.04 -4.60
N ASP A 443 -20.62 8.85 -3.29
CA ASP A 443 -21.69 9.44 -2.46
C ASP A 443 -21.50 10.96 -2.29
N SER A 444 -20.26 11.45 -2.20
CA SER A 444 -19.98 12.88 -2.03
C SER A 444 -20.47 13.77 -3.19
N PHE A 445 -20.42 13.31 -4.44
CA PHE A 445 -20.93 14.11 -5.58
C PHE A 445 -22.46 14.14 -5.65
N GLY A 446 -23.11 13.00 -5.37
CA GLY A 446 -24.58 12.94 -5.31
C GLY A 446 -25.14 13.81 -4.19
N LYS A 447 -24.51 13.75 -3.01
CA LYS A 447 -24.82 14.63 -1.87
C LYS A 447 -24.60 16.09 -2.22
N MET A 448 -23.46 16.48 -2.80
CA MET A 448 -23.21 17.89 -3.14
C MET A 448 -24.17 18.43 -4.20
N TYR A 449 -24.57 17.62 -5.18
CA TYR A 449 -25.61 18.03 -6.14
C TYR A 449 -26.97 18.26 -5.46
N ALA A 450 -27.40 17.35 -4.58
CA ALA A 450 -28.65 17.51 -3.84
C ALA A 450 -28.63 18.77 -2.96
N MET A 451 -27.50 19.07 -2.32
CA MET A 451 -27.32 20.28 -1.51
C MET A 451 -27.38 21.57 -2.33
N THR A 452 -26.73 21.61 -3.50
CA THR A 452 -26.82 22.78 -4.39
C THR A 452 -28.27 23.02 -4.80
N ARG A 453 -29.01 21.95 -5.11
CA ARG A 453 -30.43 22.06 -5.46
C ARG A 453 -31.27 22.58 -4.30
N GLU A 454 -31.03 22.07 -3.09
CA GLU A 454 -31.73 22.55 -1.88
C GLU A 454 -31.41 24.02 -1.59
N LEU A 455 -30.16 24.45 -1.72
CA LEU A 455 -29.77 25.86 -1.54
C LEU A 455 -30.37 26.78 -2.61
N ASP A 456 -30.55 26.29 -3.83
CA ASP A 456 -31.14 27.06 -4.95
C ASP A 456 -32.67 27.20 -4.83
N GLU A 457 -33.34 26.27 -4.18
CA GLU A 457 -34.80 26.29 -3.95
C GLU A 457 -35.20 27.14 -2.73
N VAL A 458 -34.25 27.54 -1.88
CA VAL A 458 -34.52 28.27 -0.62
C VAL A 458 -34.67 29.78 -0.83
N LEU A 459 -35.68 30.39 -0.21
CA LEU A 459 -35.85 31.85 -0.21
C LEU A 459 -34.59 32.54 0.37
N PRO A 460 -34.13 33.66 -0.22
CA PRO A 460 -32.93 34.40 0.21
C PRO A 460 -32.79 34.64 1.72
N ARG A 461 -33.90 34.78 2.45
CA ARG A 461 -33.90 35.03 3.91
C ARG A 461 -33.66 33.80 4.76
N LYS A 462 -34.10 32.63 4.29
CA LYS A 462 -33.86 31.35 4.97
C LYS A 462 -32.50 30.76 4.60
N LEU A 463 -31.82 31.33 3.60
CA LEU A 463 -30.58 30.80 3.03
C LEU A 463 -29.47 30.63 4.06
N TYR A 464 -29.29 31.57 4.98
CA TYR A 464 -28.24 31.46 6.02
C TYR A 464 -28.49 30.28 6.97
N HIS A 465 -29.73 30.08 7.41
CA HIS A 465 -30.08 28.98 8.30
C HIS A 465 -30.09 27.63 7.58
N ALA A 466 -30.57 27.60 6.33
CA ALA A 466 -30.50 26.42 5.47
C ALA A 466 -29.04 26.02 5.22
N ALA A 467 -28.15 26.99 4.95
CA ALA A 467 -26.72 26.74 4.79
C ALA A 467 -26.08 26.15 6.05
N ILE A 468 -26.42 26.67 7.24
CA ILE A 468 -25.95 26.08 8.50
C ILE A 468 -26.43 24.64 8.63
N ARG A 469 -27.73 24.38 8.45
CA ARG A 469 -28.29 23.01 8.55
C ARG A 469 -27.59 22.04 7.60
N ILE A 470 -27.46 22.42 6.33
CA ILE A 470 -26.78 21.61 5.31
C ILE A 470 -25.31 21.35 5.67
N MET A 471 -24.61 22.35 6.21
CA MET A 471 -23.25 22.17 6.70
C MET A 471 -23.18 21.25 7.93
N GLN A 472 -24.12 21.34 8.87
CA GLN A 472 -24.20 20.45 10.03
C GLN A 472 -24.42 19.00 9.61
N ASP A 473 -25.43 18.75 8.76
CA ASP A 473 -25.80 17.41 8.30
C ASP A 473 -24.68 16.73 7.51
N THR A 474 -23.91 17.51 6.76
CA THR A 474 -22.87 16.99 5.86
C THR A 474 -21.51 16.82 6.55
N LEU A 475 -21.09 17.81 7.33
CA LEU A 475 -19.76 17.85 7.94
C LEU A 475 -19.74 17.22 9.34
N GLY A 476 -20.91 16.97 9.95
CA GLY A 476 -21.03 16.37 11.27
C GLY A 476 -20.46 17.26 12.38
N GLY A 477 -20.70 18.57 12.28
CA GLY A 477 -20.25 19.55 13.28
C GLY A 477 -21.41 20.44 13.73
N ASP A 478 -21.51 20.74 15.03
CA ASP A 478 -22.66 21.48 15.59
C ASP A 478 -22.35 22.93 15.93
N SER A 479 -21.21 23.46 15.46
CA SER A 479 -20.69 24.76 15.87
C SER A 479 -20.37 25.67 14.69
N PHE A 480 -21.33 25.82 13.78
CA PHE A 480 -21.22 26.75 12.66
C PHE A 480 -21.84 28.12 12.98
N GLY A 481 -21.23 29.17 12.45
CA GLY A 481 -21.72 30.55 12.55
C GLY A 481 -21.46 31.31 11.27
N ILE A 482 -22.39 32.17 10.87
CA ILE A 482 -22.28 32.99 9.68
C ILE A 482 -22.33 34.47 10.06
N TYR A 483 -21.28 35.19 9.71
CA TYR A 483 -21.11 36.61 9.95
C TYR A 483 -21.26 37.40 8.66
N ARG A 484 -22.01 38.49 8.67
CA ARG A 484 -22.09 39.47 7.59
C ARG A 484 -21.28 40.71 7.94
N ILE A 485 -20.49 41.19 6.99
CA ILE A 485 -19.67 42.39 7.16
C ILE A 485 -20.50 43.63 6.83
N ASP A 486 -20.41 44.66 7.68
CA ASP A 486 -21.07 45.95 7.46
C ASP A 486 -20.43 46.69 6.27
N ASN A 487 -21.20 47.50 5.53
CA ASN A 487 -20.70 48.34 4.42
C ASN A 487 -19.51 49.24 4.81
N GLY A 488 -19.37 49.59 6.09
CA GLY A 488 -18.22 50.33 6.63
C GLY A 488 -16.95 49.48 6.87
N GLY A 489 -17.01 48.17 6.63
CA GLY A 489 -15.86 47.24 6.70
C GLY A 489 -15.27 47.02 8.09
N ARG A 490 -15.88 47.59 9.15
CA ARG A 490 -15.28 47.61 10.50
C ARG A 490 -15.79 46.52 11.44
N PHE A 491 -17.03 46.09 11.25
CA PHE A 491 -17.68 45.10 12.10
C PHE A 491 -18.24 43.95 11.27
N ALA A 492 -18.06 42.75 11.81
CA ALA A 492 -18.75 41.53 11.38
C ALA A 492 -19.90 41.26 12.37
N ARG A 493 -21.12 41.04 11.86
CA ARG A 493 -22.32 40.79 12.67
C ARG A 493 -22.83 39.39 12.41
N LEU A 494 -23.17 38.66 13.47
CA LEU A 494 -23.72 37.32 13.38
C LEU A 494 -25.12 37.39 12.77
N VAL A 495 -25.36 36.63 11.70
CA VAL A 495 -26.67 36.53 11.02
C VAL A 495 -27.36 35.23 11.37
N ALA A 496 -26.60 34.14 11.44
CA ALA A 496 -27.10 32.82 11.79
C ALA A 496 -26.02 32.05 12.56
N ALA A 497 -26.44 31.20 13.49
CA ALA A 497 -25.59 30.27 14.21
C ALA A 497 -26.30 28.93 14.41
N SER A 498 -25.53 27.87 14.61
CA SER A 498 -26.05 26.58 15.05
C SER A 498 -26.76 26.73 16.41
N PRO A 499 -28.02 26.23 16.57
CA PRO A 499 -28.82 26.46 17.78
C PRO A 499 -28.14 26.01 19.08
N GLN A 500 -27.38 24.90 19.02
CA GLN A 500 -26.69 24.33 20.18
C GLN A 500 -25.41 25.09 20.56
N ALA A 501 -24.89 25.93 19.66
CA ALA A 501 -23.60 26.61 19.77
C ALA A 501 -23.70 28.14 19.72
N GLU A 502 -24.91 28.71 19.74
CA GLU A 502 -25.11 30.17 19.66
C GLU A 502 -24.32 30.93 20.74
N SER A 503 -24.21 30.37 21.95
CA SER A 503 -23.42 30.94 23.06
C SER A 503 -21.91 31.02 22.80
N LEU A 504 -21.38 30.25 21.84
CA LEU A 504 -19.96 30.29 21.46
C LEU A 504 -19.65 31.48 20.55
N PHE A 505 -20.66 32.11 19.94
CA PHE A 505 -20.50 33.17 18.97
C PHE A 505 -20.82 34.54 19.58
N SER A 506 -19.92 35.50 19.35
CA SER A 506 -20.19 36.90 19.69
C SER A 506 -21.12 37.50 18.64
N LYS A 507 -22.18 38.20 19.07
CA LYS A 507 -23.18 38.81 18.15
C LYS A 507 -22.58 39.86 17.20
N SER A 508 -21.54 40.58 17.65
CA SER A 508 -20.80 41.53 16.82
C SER A 508 -19.32 41.48 17.16
N VAL A 509 -18.48 41.49 16.12
CA VAL A 509 -17.04 41.33 16.21
C VAL A 509 -16.35 42.47 15.46
N LEU A 510 -15.31 43.05 16.06
CA LEU A 510 -14.46 44.04 15.41
C LEU A 510 -13.41 43.32 14.55
N LEU A 511 -13.39 43.62 13.25
CA LEU A 511 -12.51 42.92 12.29
C LEU A 511 -11.02 43.19 12.54
N GLU A 512 -10.68 44.36 13.10
CA GLU A 512 -9.30 44.75 13.47
C GLU A 512 -8.66 43.75 14.46
N ASN A 513 -9.46 43.16 15.37
CA ASN A 513 -8.98 42.18 16.35
C ASN A 513 -8.63 40.82 15.74
N TYR A 514 -9.04 40.57 14.49
CA TYR A 514 -8.87 39.30 13.78
C TYR A 514 -8.10 39.46 12.47
N ALA A 515 -7.15 40.41 12.43
CA ALA A 515 -6.38 40.74 11.22
C ALA A 515 -5.79 39.51 10.52
N ASN A 516 -5.24 38.54 11.26
CA ASN A 516 -4.66 37.32 10.70
C ASN A 516 -5.67 36.49 9.90
N ILE A 517 -6.91 36.41 10.39
CA ILE A 517 -7.99 35.69 9.71
C ILE A 517 -8.41 36.46 8.46
N VAL A 518 -8.66 37.78 8.59
CA VAL A 518 -9.08 38.63 7.47
C VAL A 518 -8.05 38.57 6.33
N THR A 519 -6.76 38.65 6.65
CA THR A 519 -5.68 38.56 5.65
C THR A 519 -5.69 37.22 4.93
N ALA A 520 -5.92 36.11 5.65
CA ALA A 520 -6.00 34.78 5.05
C ALA A 520 -7.25 34.61 4.18
N LEU A 521 -8.38 35.19 4.59
CA LEU A 521 -9.62 35.17 3.82
C LEU A 521 -9.50 35.96 2.51
N ASP A 522 -8.81 37.10 2.51
CA ASP A 522 -8.59 37.91 1.31
C ASP A 522 -7.66 37.22 0.28
N HIS A 523 -6.71 36.39 0.73
CA HIS A 523 -5.76 35.69 -0.16
C HIS A 523 -6.28 34.33 -0.62
N ASP A 524 -6.56 33.43 0.33
CA ASP A 524 -6.84 32.01 0.06
C ASP A 524 -8.33 31.66 0.22
N GLY A 525 -9.17 32.60 0.68
CA GLY A 525 -10.59 32.36 0.94
C GLY A 525 -10.87 31.46 2.16
N LEU A 526 -9.83 30.91 2.81
CA LEU A 526 -9.93 29.98 3.92
C LEU A 526 -8.82 30.23 4.94
N TRP A 527 -9.20 30.15 6.21
CA TRP A 527 -8.30 30.14 7.36
C TRP A 527 -8.51 28.87 8.19
N VAL A 528 -7.40 28.28 8.64
CA VAL A 528 -7.39 27.03 9.44
C VAL A 528 -6.51 27.23 10.67
N ASN A 529 -7.04 26.94 11.85
CA ASN A 529 -6.34 27.05 13.13
C ASN A 529 -5.38 25.87 13.36
N ARG A 530 -4.22 25.90 12.72
CA ARG A 530 -3.21 24.84 12.87
C ARG A 530 -2.55 24.81 14.24
N ASN A 531 -2.51 25.96 14.91
CA ASN A 531 -1.86 26.12 16.22
C ASN A 531 -2.82 25.90 17.39
N LEU A 532 -4.11 25.62 17.12
CA LEU A 532 -5.16 25.43 18.12
C LEU A 532 -5.24 26.60 19.13
N GLU A 533 -5.09 27.82 18.62
CA GLU A 533 -5.13 29.03 19.44
C GLU A 533 -6.50 29.21 20.10
N GLN A 534 -6.49 29.51 21.40
CA GLN A 534 -7.70 29.72 22.18
C GLN A 534 -8.39 31.02 21.76
N ASN A 535 -9.73 31.01 21.68
CA ASN A 535 -10.60 32.12 21.25
C ASN A 535 -10.57 32.46 19.75
N LEU A 536 -9.88 31.66 18.93
CA LEU A 536 -10.05 31.67 17.48
C LEU A 536 -10.91 30.47 17.05
N PRO A 537 -11.65 30.58 15.93
CA PRO A 537 -12.35 29.42 15.39
C PRO A 537 -11.37 28.32 14.95
N MET A 538 -11.87 27.15 14.56
CA MET A 538 -11.03 26.10 13.94
C MET A 538 -10.91 26.30 12.43
N TYR A 539 -12.01 26.72 11.80
CA TYR A 539 -12.04 27.10 10.39
C TYR A 539 -12.80 28.40 10.20
N ALA A 540 -12.36 29.22 9.25
CA ALA A 540 -13.12 30.34 8.75
C ALA A 540 -13.00 30.39 7.23
N ALA A 541 -14.11 30.62 6.52
CA ALA A 541 -14.16 30.75 5.07
C ALA A 541 -14.84 32.05 4.67
N GLY A 542 -14.28 32.72 3.66
CA GLY A 542 -14.68 34.04 3.23
C GLY A 542 -15.49 33.98 1.93
N VAL A 543 -16.70 34.50 1.99
CA VAL A 543 -17.62 34.64 0.85
C VAL A 543 -17.48 36.06 0.31
N HIS A 544 -17.05 36.16 -0.94
CA HIS A 544 -16.80 37.45 -1.59
C HIS A 544 -17.94 37.81 -2.54
N ALA A 545 -18.43 39.05 -2.45
CA ALA A 545 -19.37 39.65 -3.39
C ALA A 545 -18.71 40.91 -3.98
N ASP A 546 -18.74 41.07 -5.31
CA ASP A 546 -18.08 42.18 -6.02
C ASP A 546 -16.60 42.40 -5.63
N GLY A 547 -15.87 41.31 -5.35
CA GLY A 547 -14.46 41.35 -4.96
C GLY A 547 -14.21 41.86 -3.54
N LYS A 548 -15.24 42.02 -2.71
CA LYS A 548 -15.13 42.38 -1.29
C LYS A 548 -15.65 41.25 -0.42
N LEU A 549 -14.99 41.01 0.71
CA LEU A 549 -15.45 40.07 1.72
C LEU A 549 -16.80 40.54 2.27
N ALA A 550 -17.86 39.77 2.01
CA ALA A 550 -19.23 40.13 2.35
C ALA A 550 -19.77 39.28 3.51
N VAL A 551 -19.45 37.99 3.51
CA VAL A 551 -19.90 37.02 4.51
C VAL A 551 -18.71 36.15 4.95
N VAL A 552 -18.66 35.77 6.21
CA VAL A 552 -17.65 34.87 6.78
C VAL A 552 -18.36 33.71 7.46
N ILE A 553 -18.07 32.49 7.01
CA ILE A 553 -18.58 31.25 7.58
C ILE A 553 -17.52 30.70 8.52
N VAL A 554 -17.91 30.33 9.74
CA VAL A 554 -17.00 29.97 10.82
C VAL A 554 -17.40 28.63 11.41
N LEU A 555 -16.43 27.75 11.66
CA LEU A 555 -16.57 26.55 12.47
C LEU A 555 -15.77 26.74 13.76
N ALA A 556 -16.45 26.86 14.90
CA ALA A 556 -15.82 27.20 16.17
C ALA A 556 -15.05 26.01 16.78
N LYS A 557 -15.59 24.79 16.69
CA LYS A 557 -14.95 23.56 17.20
C LYS A 557 -14.96 22.47 16.13
N ALA A 558 -13.83 21.80 15.99
CA ALA A 558 -13.64 20.64 15.13
C ALA A 558 -13.10 19.46 15.96
N GLN A 559 -13.56 18.26 15.67
CA GLN A 559 -13.02 17.02 16.24
C GLN A 559 -11.63 16.72 15.65
N PRO A 560 -10.79 15.92 16.33
CA PRO A 560 -9.47 15.55 15.79
C PRO A 560 -9.52 14.96 14.38
N ASP A 561 -10.54 14.13 14.11
CA ASP A 561 -10.75 13.51 12.80
C ASP A 561 -11.17 14.50 11.70
N GLN A 562 -11.60 15.70 12.09
CA GLN A 562 -12.00 16.80 11.20
C GLN A 562 -10.84 17.78 10.91
N MET A 563 -9.61 17.52 11.40
CA MET A 563 -8.43 18.36 11.12
C MET A 563 -7.57 17.85 9.94
N ASN A 564 -8.07 16.89 9.16
CA ASN A 564 -7.36 16.32 8.01
C ASN A 564 -7.62 17.11 6.71
N LEU A 565 -6.77 16.86 5.70
CA LEU A 565 -6.88 17.51 4.38
C LEU A 565 -8.20 17.21 3.65
N TYR A 566 -8.78 16.02 3.87
CA TYR A 566 -10.06 15.66 3.26
C TYR A 566 -11.19 16.55 3.78
N PHE A 567 -11.29 16.72 5.10
CA PHE A 567 -12.28 17.59 5.72
C PHE A 567 -12.07 19.04 5.33
N GLN A 568 -10.82 19.53 5.32
CA GLN A 568 -10.50 20.88 4.85
C GLN A 568 -11.00 21.12 3.41
N ASN A 569 -10.74 20.19 2.50
CA ASN A 569 -11.20 20.28 1.12
C ASN A 569 -12.73 20.24 1.04
N LEU A 570 -13.38 19.35 1.79
CA LEU A 570 -14.84 19.24 1.82
C LEU A 570 -15.49 20.53 2.36
N PHE A 571 -14.98 21.07 3.47
CA PHE A 571 -15.44 22.34 4.04
C PHE A 571 -15.28 23.50 3.04
N THR A 572 -14.15 23.55 2.32
CA THR A 572 -13.89 24.58 1.31
C THR A 572 -14.89 24.50 0.15
N ILE A 573 -15.14 23.30 -0.39
CA ILE A 573 -16.10 23.11 -1.47
C ILE A 573 -17.51 23.48 -1.01
N MET A 574 -17.91 23.06 0.20
CA MET A 574 -19.20 23.40 0.79
C MET A 574 -19.38 24.91 0.94
N CYS A 575 -18.38 25.63 1.44
CA CYS A 575 -18.42 27.08 1.54
C CYS A 575 -18.53 27.74 0.16
N GLY A 576 -17.88 27.19 -0.87
CA GLY A 576 -18.00 27.66 -2.26
C GLY A 576 -19.41 27.49 -2.84
N LEU A 577 -20.09 26.38 -2.54
CA LEU A 577 -21.49 26.17 -2.95
C LEU A 577 -22.44 27.17 -2.27
N VAL A 578 -22.28 27.35 -0.96
CA VAL A 578 -23.04 28.34 -0.18
C VAL A 578 -22.78 29.76 -0.69
N GLN A 579 -21.53 30.09 -1.01
CA GLN A 579 -21.16 31.37 -1.64
C GLN A 579 -21.94 31.61 -2.93
N SER A 580 -21.96 30.64 -3.84
CA SER A 580 -22.66 30.77 -5.13
C SER A 580 -24.15 31.05 -4.95
N ALA A 581 -24.80 30.34 -4.04
CA ALA A 581 -26.21 30.57 -3.71
C ALA A 581 -26.44 31.94 -3.07
N MET A 582 -25.55 32.38 -2.16
CA MET A 582 -25.66 33.66 -1.47
C MET A 582 -25.46 34.86 -2.40
N VAL A 583 -24.45 34.85 -3.26
CA VAL A 583 -24.21 35.93 -4.23
C VAL A 583 -25.43 36.11 -5.14
N ARG A 584 -25.96 35.02 -5.68
CA ARG A 584 -27.17 35.04 -6.51
C ARG A 584 -28.39 35.59 -5.76
N ALA A 585 -28.56 35.20 -4.49
CA ALA A 585 -29.64 35.72 -3.65
C ALA A 585 -29.50 37.23 -3.38
N PHE A 586 -28.28 37.75 -3.20
CA PHE A 586 -28.02 39.18 -3.04
C PHE A 586 -28.29 39.96 -4.32
N ASP A 587 -27.87 39.45 -5.48
CA ASP A 587 -28.11 40.10 -6.76
C ASP A 587 -29.62 40.23 -7.03
N TYR A 588 -30.39 39.18 -6.72
CA TYR A 588 -31.84 39.21 -6.82
C TYR A 588 -32.47 40.25 -5.89
N GLU A 589 -32.07 40.30 -4.61
CA GLU A 589 -32.63 41.26 -3.64
C GLU A 589 -32.26 42.71 -4.00
N ASN A 590 -31.04 42.95 -4.50
CA ASN A 590 -30.59 44.27 -4.91
C ASN A 590 -31.36 44.80 -6.14
N VAL A 591 -31.62 43.95 -7.13
CA VAL A 591 -32.39 44.31 -8.33
C VAL A 591 -33.87 44.54 -7.98
N ALA A 592 -34.44 43.71 -7.11
CA ALA A 592 -35.84 43.83 -6.70
C ALA A 592 -36.09 44.94 -5.65
N ARG A 593 -35.05 45.51 -5.04
CA ARG A 593 -35.19 46.48 -3.95
C ARG A 593 -35.98 47.73 -4.35
N GLN A 594 -35.80 48.21 -5.58
CA GLN A 594 -36.48 49.42 -6.04
C GLN A 594 -37.99 49.24 -6.21
N THR A 595 -38.44 48.02 -6.54
CA THR A 595 -39.88 47.69 -6.68
C THR A 595 -40.52 47.32 -5.33
N MET A 596 -39.71 46.99 -4.32
CA MET A 596 -40.16 46.63 -2.97
C MET A 596 -40.42 47.83 -2.04
N LEU A 597 -39.97 49.03 -2.41
CA LEU A 597 -40.11 50.24 -1.60
C LEU A 597 -41.40 51.00 -1.93
N VAL A 598 -42.00 51.65 -0.94
CA VAL A 598 -43.08 52.61 -1.17
C VAL A 598 -42.48 53.87 -1.84
N PRO A 599 -43.01 54.33 -2.99
CA PRO A 599 -42.42 55.44 -3.75
C PRO A 599 -42.16 56.68 -2.90
N GLY A 600 -40.92 57.20 -2.95
CA GLY A 600 -40.52 58.39 -2.20
C GLY A 600 -40.14 58.15 -0.74
N THR A 601 -40.21 56.91 -0.24
CA THR A 601 -39.81 56.56 1.13
C THR A 601 -38.82 55.41 1.16
N GLU A 602 -38.20 55.20 2.32
CA GLU A 602 -37.30 54.08 2.56
C GLU A 602 -38.00 52.85 3.17
N PHE A 603 -39.33 52.85 3.25
CA PHE A 603 -40.11 51.76 3.82
C PHE A 603 -40.45 50.70 2.76
N LEU A 604 -40.38 49.44 3.18
CA LEU A 604 -40.88 48.32 2.38
C LEU A 604 -42.40 48.38 2.28
N ASN A 605 -42.93 48.15 1.08
CA ASN A 605 -44.36 48.01 0.86
C ASN A 605 -44.90 46.74 1.54
N THR A 606 -46.21 46.64 1.70
CA THR A 606 -46.84 45.53 2.42
C THR A 606 -46.56 44.17 1.77
N GLN A 607 -46.56 44.09 0.43
CA GLN A 607 -46.28 42.86 -0.33
C GLN A 607 -44.84 42.35 -0.13
N ALA A 608 -43.88 43.26 0.09
CA ALA A 608 -42.47 42.91 0.33
C ALA A 608 -42.17 42.70 1.82
N PHE A 609 -42.83 43.46 2.71
CA PHE A 609 -42.56 43.44 4.14
C PHE A 609 -43.17 42.24 4.86
N LEU A 610 -44.42 41.90 4.53
CA LEU A 610 -45.17 40.85 5.20
C LEU A 610 -44.51 39.45 5.09
N PRO A 611 -44.02 39.00 3.92
CA PRO A 611 -43.25 37.76 3.83
C PRO A 611 -41.96 37.77 4.67
N LYS A 612 -41.42 38.96 5.02
CA LYS A 612 -40.24 39.08 5.90
C LYS A 612 -40.61 38.70 7.33
N VAL A 613 -41.73 39.23 7.80
CA VAL A 613 -42.24 38.98 9.14
C VAL A 613 -42.66 37.51 9.29
N LEU A 614 -43.34 36.93 8.30
CA LEU A 614 -43.70 35.51 8.28
C LEU A 614 -42.48 34.59 8.39
N ALA A 615 -41.45 34.84 7.56
CA ALA A 615 -40.22 34.05 7.60
C ALA A 615 -39.47 34.19 8.93
N ALA A 616 -39.46 35.38 9.54
CA ALA A 616 -38.85 35.58 10.85
C ALA A 616 -39.61 34.86 11.96
N ASN A 617 -40.94 34.86 11.91
CA ASN A 617 -41.77 34.16 12.90
C ASN A 617 -41.61 32.65 12.82
N GLU A 618 -41.57 32.08 11.61
CA GLU A 618 -41.28 30.66 11.39
C GLU A 618 -39.91 30.26 11.97
N LEU A 619 -38.87 31.07 11.73
CA LEU A 619 -37.53 30.82 12.29
C LEU A 619 -37.51 30.89 13.84
N LYS A 620 -38.38 31.70 14.46
CA LYS A 620 -38.54 31.77 15.91
C LYS A 620 -39.25 30.55 16.47
N TYR A 621 -40.31 30.09 15.80
CA TYR A 621 -41.01 28.86 16.16
C TYR A 621 -40.12 27.63 16.06
N ASP A 622 -39.27 27.56 15.03
CA ASP A 622 -38.29 26.48 14.84
C ASP A 622 -37.07 26.58 15.77
N HIS A 623 -37.03 27.57 16.67
CA HIS A 623 -35.92 27.85 17.59
C HIS A 623 -34.57 28.10 16.89
N MET A 624 -34.62 28.63 15.66
CA MET A 624 -33.46 28.87 14.82
C MET A 624 -32.96 30.33 14.88
N SER A 625 -33.81 31.28 15.26
CA SER A 625 -33.47 32.71 15.38
C SER A 625 -34.48 33.45 16.26
N ASN A 626 -34.07 34.52 16.94
CA ASN A 626 -34.97 35.40 17.68
C ASN A 626 -35.26 36.69 16.90
N HIS A 627 -36.49 37.17 16.95
CA HIS A 627 -36.87 38.48 16.40
C HIS A 627 -37.80 39.26 17.34
N LEU A 628 -37.76 40.59 17.18
CA LEU A 628 -38.72 41.52 17.76
C LEU A 628 -39.36 42.38 16.67
N LEU A 629 -40.67 42.57 16.77
CA LEU A 629 -41.43 43.47 15.92
C LEU A 629 -41.84 44.71 16.73
N LEU A 630 -41.43 45.89 16.26
CA LEU A 630 -41.72 47.17 16.91
C LEU A 630 -42.61 48.04 16.02
N ARG A 631 -43.70 48.57 16.57
CA ARG A 631 -44.52 49.60 15.92
C ARG A 631 -43.95 50.97 16.25
N VAL A 632 -43.63 51.77 15.22
CA VAL A 632 -43.02 53.09 15.39
C VAL A 632 -44.02 54.19 15.09
N GLU A 633 -44.23 55.08 16.05
CA GLU A 633 -45.08 56.26 15.90
C GLU A 633 -44.27 57.43 15.31
N GLY A 634 -44.87 58.20 14.39
CA GLY A 634 -44.25 59.39 13.78
C GLY A 634 -43.23 59.11 12.67
N ALA A 635 -43.08 57.86 12.22
CA ALA A 635 -42.07 57.46 11.22
C ALA A 635 -42.23 58.12 9.83
N TRP A 636 -43.45 58.53 9.46
CA TRP A 636 -43.76 59.15 8.17
C TRP A 636 -43.28 60.61 8.01
N GLN A 637 -42.87 61.29 9.08
CA GLN A 637 -42.61 62.74 9.03
C GLN A 637 -41.39 63.14 8.17
N ASP A 638 -40.42 62.23 7.97
CA ASP A 638 -39.16 62.48 7.24
C ASP A 638 -38.82 61.36 6.23
N ASP A 639 -39.84 60.77 5.61
CA ASP A 639 -39.70 59.69 4.62
C ASP A 639 -38.89 58.46 5.10
N GLY A 640 -38.71 58.31 6.42
CA GLY A 640 -37.97 57.23 7.07
C GLY A 640 -36.50 57.49 7.37
N SER A 641 -35.93 58.66 7.02
CA SER A 641 -34.49 58.95 7.15
C SER A 641 -33.97 58.90 8.60
N ARG A 642 -34.69 59.47 9.58
CA ARG A 642 -34.35 59.36 11.02
C ARG A 642 -34.38 57.91 11.50
N LEU A 643 -35.34 57.13 11.01
CA LEU A 643 -35.48 55.73 11.37
C LEU A 643 -34.31 54.92 10.79
N ARG A 644 -33.96 55.10 9.52
CA ARG A 644 -32.80 54.43 8.91
C ARG A 644 -31.49 54.71 9.67
N GLY A 645 -31.27 55.95 10.12
CA GLY A 645 -30.09 56.30 10.92
C GLY A 645 -30.04 55.61 12.29
N ALA A 646 -31.19 55.26 12.85
CA ALA A 646 -31.31 54.57 14.14
C ALA A 646 -31.30 53.03 14.03
N LEU A 647 -31.55 52.48 12.83
CA LEU A 647 -31.63 51.04 12.58
C LEU A 647 -30.28 50.43 12.18
N ARG A 648 -30.10 49.14 12.47
CA ARG A 648 -28.96 48.37 11.95
C ARG A 648 -29.25 47.98 10.50
N GLN A 649 -28.21 47.69 9.72
CA GLN A 649 -28.39 47.20 8.33
C GLN A 649 -29.16 45.88 8.21
N THR A 650 -29.19 45.08 9.28
CA THR A 650 -29.94 43.82 9.38
C THR A 650 -31.40 44.02 9.81
N ASP A 651 -31.73 45.21 10.31
CA ASP A 651 -33.07 45.57 10.75
C ASP A 651 -33.82 46.21 9.57
N GLU A 652 -35.09 45.88 9.41
CA GLU A 652 -35.86 46.30 8.23
C GLU A 652 -37.15 46.99 8.65
N ALA A 653 -37.48 48.10 7.99
CA ALA A 653 -38.69 48.86 8.24
C ALA A 653 -39.67 48.74 7.06
N GLY A 654 -40.95 48.53 7.37
CA GLY A 654 -41.98 48.41 6.36
C GLY A 654 -43.38 48.73 6.88
N VAL A 655 -44.32 48.82 5.95
CA VAL A 655 -45.71 49.21 6.21
C VAL A 655 -46.60 47.97 6.15
N LEU A 656 -47.36 47.71 7.22
CA LEU A 656 -48.38 46.66 7.23
C LEU A 656 -49.75 47.21 6.81
N GLN A 657 -50.74 46.32 6.68
CA GLN A 657 -52.06 46.63 6.11
C GLN A 657 -52.83 47.73 6.86
N ASP A 658 -52.49 47.94 8.13
CA ASP A 658 -53.02 48.99 9.01
C ASP A 658 -52.44 50.39 8.74
N GLY A 659 -51.53 50.52 7.77
CA GLY A 659 -50.87 51.77 7.38
C GLY A 659 -49.81 52.25 8.38
N ASN A 660 -49.53 51.48 9.43
CA ASN A 660 -48.51 51.82 10.41
C ASN A 660 -47.13 51.30 9.97
N VAL A 661 -46.08 51.98 10.44
CA VAL A 661 -44.70 51.57 10.19
C VAL A 661 -44.24 50.61 11.29
N TYR A 662 -43.74 49.47 10.86
CA TYR A 662 -43.17 48.44 11.71
C TYR A 662 -41.70 48.27 11.40
N VAL A 663 -40.93 47.90 12.43
CA VAL A 663 -39.53 47.55 12.32
C VAL A 663 -39.36 46.12 12.79
N LEU A 664 -38.83 45.29 11.89
CA LEU A 664 -38.40 43.93 12.16
C LEU A 664 -36.93 43.95 12.58
N MET A 665 -36.65 43.57 13.82
CA MET A 665 -35.30 43.45 14.36
C MET A 665 -34.93 41.97 14.54
N ASN A 666 -33.99 41.51 13.70
CA ASN A 666 -33.52 40.12 13.71
C ASN A 666 -32.37 39.93 14.70
N GLN A 667 -32.26 38.74 15.31
CA GLN A 667 -31.24 38.37 16.30
C GLN A 667 -31.28 39.18 17.60
N VAL A 668 -32.47 39.67 17.96
CA VAL A 668 -32.72 40.50 19.16
C VAL A 668 -33.65 39.78 20.11
N SER A 669 -33.33 39.81 21.40
CA SER A 669 -34.17 39.29 22.48
C SER A 669 -34.81 40.43 23.27
N GLU A 670 -35.89 40.16 24.01
CA GLU A 670 -36.60 41.17 24.82
C GLU A 670 -35.68 41.87 25.85
N HIS A 671 -34.60 41.22 26.30
CA HIS A 671 -33.64 41.83 27.22
C HIS A 671 -32.89 43.04 26.64
N GLU A 672 -32.83 43.17 25.31
CA GLU A 672 -32.15 44.28 24.61
C GLU A 672 -33.09 45.48 24.34
N LEU A 673 -34.39 45.35 24.63
CA LEU A 673 -35.40 46.41 24.43
C LEU A 673 -35.04 47.76 25.05
N PRO A 674 -34.52 47.86 26.29
CA PRO A 674 -34.20 49.14 26.90
C PRO A 674 -33.11 49.91 26.14
N ILE A 675 -32.12 49.20 25.59
CA ILE A 675 -31.02 49.78 24.81
C ILE A 675 -31.55 50.29 23.47
N ILE A 676 -32.43 49.51 22.84
CA ILE A 676 -33.06 49.83 21.56
C ILE A 676 -33.99 51.04 21.69
N ASN A 677 -34.84 51.06 22.72
CA ASN A 677 -35.72 52.19 22.99
C ASN A 677 -34.92 53.45 23.32
N GLY A 678 -33.81 53.34 24.06
CA GLY A 678 -32.91 54.47 24.29
C GLY A 678 -32.37 55.09 22.98
N ARG A 679 -31.94 54.24 22.04
CA ARG A 679 -31.45 54.67 20.72
C ARG A 679 -32.54 55.31 19.85
N LEU A 680 -33.74 54.73 19.84
CA LEU A 680 -34.88 55.28 19.08
C LEU A 680 -35.38 56.60 19.67
N THR A 681 -35.40 56.72 21.01
CA THR A 681 -35.79 57.96 21.70
C THR A 681 -34.78 59.07 21.47
N GLN A 682 -33.48 58.77 21.40
CA GLN A 682 -32.44 59.74 21.01
C GLN A 682 -32.62 60.27 19.58
N ALA A 683 -33.22 59.48 18.69
CA ALA A 683 -33.59 59.89 17.33
C ALA A 683 -34.97 60.59 17.26
N GLY A 684 -35.64 60.80 18.41
CA GLY A 684 -36.96 61.44 18.50
C GLY A 684 -38.12 60.54 18.07
N LEU A 685 -37.95 59.21 18.11
CA LEU A 685 -38.94 58.23 17.69
C LEU A 685 -39.44 57.42 18.90
N HIS A 686 -40.75 57.20 18.97
CA HIS A 686 -41.36 56.35 19.99
C HIS A 686 -41.77 55.02 19.37
N ALA A 687 -41.30 53.93 19.95
CA ALA A 687 -41.59 52.57 19.51
C ALA A 687 -42.31 51.79 20.60
N LYS A 688 -43.33 51.02 20.21
CA LYS A 688 -44.05 50.07 21.07
C LYS A 688 -43.76 48.66 20.58
N LEU A 689 -43.50 47.75 21.52
CA LEU A 689 -43.39 46.33 21.21
C LEU A 689 -44.77 45.80 20.80
N VAL A 690 -44.83 45.09 19.68
CA VAL A 690 -46.04 44.38 19.24
C VAL A 690 -46.16 43.13 20.10
N SER A 691 -47.33 42.93 20.72
CA SER A 691 -47.55 41.72 21.52
C SER A 691 -47.69 40.48 20.64
N VAL A 692 -47.37 39.29 21.15
CA VAL A 692 -47.46 38.03 20.39
C VAL A 692 -48.87 37.81 19.81
N HIS A 693 -49.92 38.19 20.53
CA HIS A 693 -51.29 38.05 20.08
C HIS A 693 -51.66 39.03 18.95
N GLU A 694 -51.12 40.25 18.99
CA GLU A 694 -51.25 41.23 17.90
C GLU A 694 -50.44 40.80 16.67
N GLU A 695 -49.24 40.23 16.88
CA GLU A 695 -48.41 39.69 15.81
C GLU A 695 -49.11 38.52 15.10
N ASP A 696 -49.65 37.55 15.84
CA ASP A 696 -50.40 36.43 15.25
C ASP A 696 -51.68 36.89 14.52
N SER A 697 -52.36 37.92 15.02
CA SER A 697 -53.54 38.51 14.36
C SER A 697 -53.18 39.21 13.05
N LEU A 698 -52.09 39.98 13.04
CA LEU A 698 -51.55 40.64 11.85
C LEU A 698 -51.07 39.65 10.78
N LEU A 699 -50.62 38.46 11.19
CA LEU A 699 -50.18 37.39 10.29
C LEU A 699 -51.35 36.52 9.75
N ALA A 700 -52.42 36.36 10.53
CA ALA A 700 -53.61 35.63 10.13
C ALA A 700 -54.40 36.34 9.01
N GLU A 701 -54.64 37.65 9.13
CA GLU A 701 -55.29 38.47 8.07
C GLU A 701 -54.49 38.48 6.76
N ALA A 702 -53.17 38.36 6.88
CA ALA A 702 -52.21 38.35 5.78
C ALA A 702 -52.17 37.03 5.00
N SER A 703 -52.35 35.90 5.67
CA SER A 703 -52.30 34.56 5.06
C SER A 703 -53.53 34.25 4.21
N GLU A 704 -54.70 34.80 4.57
CA GLU A 704 -55.94 34.65 3.80
C GLU A 704 -55.89 35.34 2.41
N GLN A 705 -55.14 36.44 2.26
CA GLN A 705 -55.01 37.15 0.99
C GLN A 705 -53.94 36.58 0.05
N VAL A 706 -52.83 36.04 0.57
CA VAL A 706 -51.82 35.36 -0.26
C VAL A 706 -52.40 34.07 -0.88
N ALA A 707 -53.30 33.40 -0.15
CA ALA A 707 -54.09 32.29 -0.67
C ALA A 707 -55.10 32.73 -1.76
N ALA A 708 -55.66 33.94 -1.65
CA ALA A 708 -56.60 34.49 -2.64
C ALA A 708 -55.90 34.98 -3.94
N GLU A 709 -54.69 35.55 -3.85
CA GLU A 709 -53.91 35.95 -5.03
C GLU A 709 -53.34 34.74 -5.80
N SER A 710 -52.98 33.65 -5.10
CA SER A 710 -52.52 32.40 -5.73
C SER A 710 -53.62 31.68 -6.52
N GLN A 711 -54.90 31.90 -6.19
CA GLN A 711 -56.04 31.37 -6.95
C GLN A 711 -56.43 32.22 -8.18
N ALA A 712 -55.95 33.47 -8.28
CA ALA A 712 -56.25 34.35 -9.40
C ALA A 712 -55.34 34.11 -10.63
N ASP A 713 -54.16 33.51 -10.43
CA ASP A 713 -53.18 33.23 -11.51
C ASP A 713 -53.41 31.86 -12.20
N GLU A 714 -54.36 31.05 -11.71
CA GLU A 714 -54.80 29.78 -12.33
C GLU A 714 -56.01 29.94 -13.28
N THR A 715 -56.03 30.99 -14.11
CA THR A 715 -56.95 31.03 -15.27
C THR A 715 -56.18 30.74 -16.57
N PRO A 716 -56.44 29.60 -17.26
CA PRO A 716 -55.67 29.22 -18.43
C PRO A 716 -56.04 30.12 -19.62
N ARG A 717 -55.06 30.86 -20.14
CA ARG A 717 -55.14 31.45 -21.49
C ARG A 717 -55.09 30.33 -22.53
N SER A 718 -56.25 29.83 -22.95
CA SER A 718 -56.40 29.04 -24.16
C SER A 718 -56.41 29.97 -25.36
N ASP A 719 -55.34 29.97 -26.15
CA ASP A 719 -55.37 30.32 -27.57
C ASP A 719 -54.19 29.61 -28.24
N ALA A 720 -54.43 28.37 -28.67
CA ALA A 720 -53.56 27.65 -29.58
C ALA A 720 -54.23 27.62 -30.95
N ALA A 721 -53.59 28.24 -31.95
CA ALA A 721 -53.81 27.94 -33.37
C ALA A 721 -52.64 27.09 -33.89
N PRO A 722 -52.88 26.17 -34.86
CA PRO A 722 -51.97 25.07 -35.19
C PRO A 722 -51.04 25.38 -36.37
N ASN A 723 -50.22 24.37 -36.72
CA ASN A 723 -49.29 24.23 -37.88
C ASN A 723 -47.85 24.71 -37.63
N ASP A 724 -46.79 24.06 -38.12
CA ASP A 724 -46.69 22.99 -39.12
C ASP A 724 -45.43 22.16 -38.88
N SER A 725 -45.56 20.87 -39.16
CA SER A 725 -44.47 19.91 -39.33
C SER A 725 -43.62 20.26 -40.55
N ALA A 726 -42.31 20.37 -40.36
CA ALA A 726 -41.32 20.29 -41.45
C ALA A 726 -40.26 19.24 -41.11
N SER A 727 -40.35 18.14 -41.83
CA SER A 727 -39.30 17.15 -42.06
C SER A 727 -38.07 17.79 -42.73
N HIS A 728 -36.86 17.43 -42.28
CA HIS A 728 -35.76 17.12 -43.21
C HIS A 728 -34.69 16.25 -42.55
N GLU A 729 -34.36 15.19 -43.28
CA GLU A 729 -33.29 14.22 -43.06
C GLU A 729 -31.89 14.82 -43.14
N GLY A 730 -30.93 14.15 -42.49
CA GLY A 730 -29.71 13.71 -43.15
C GLY A 730 -28.41 14.42 -42.78
N GLY A 731 -27.41 13.62 -42.34
CA GLY A 731 -26.01 14.02 -42.42
C GLY A 731 -25.11 13.36 -41.38
N ALA A 732 -24.56 12.19 -41.71
CA ALA A 732 -23.45 11.58 -40.99
C ALA A 732 -22.12 12.32 -41.23
N ALA A 733 -21.32 12.46 -40.18
CA ALA A 733 -19.85 12.38 -40.17
C ALA A 733 -19.40 12.13 -38.71
#